data_AF-A0A0U3ES02-F1
#
_entry.id   AF-A0A0U3ES02-F1
#
_cell.length_a   1.000
_cell.length_b   1.000
_cell.length_c   1.000
_cell.angle_alpha   90.00
_cell.angle_beta   90.00
_cell.angle_gamma   90.00
#
_symmetry.space_group_name_H-M   'P 1'
#
loop_
_entity.id
_entity.type
_entity.pdbx_description
1 polymer ?
#
loop_
_entity_poly.entity_id
_entity_poly.type
_entity_poly.pdbx_seq_one_letter_code
_entity_poly.pdbx_strand_id
1 'polypeptide(L)'
;MSFTLRGSGRLLPRAGITVGTAVLLLGLLPVPAEAHRDGCHRWHSCPSDTGSYVCGDLGYDTYCGDTGDSGPSESFDITAPRRPKVVHPHAGKGGRVTLTVTAERGARIEVAETDEYGDDSGVVARATATGSAQSLGFTADSGAHTYSVTATDSAGNISDAADDITVDVDADAPRISDFSVAVADATTATARVSFASEAGAKYELTVQGRKKRFTGVVGDDGTVPDTALVLPDGRYGVRLAVTDDAGNVGRAERKLTVDVGDLAPKVSAERERGSGRLRFAVTAPPHSKGTLRIAGTADRAFTTDADGRAEVGARLSDGRYPAPVVEVTDPYGRSGRTSGRKLVVDTAAPALTVVSDAGRASHGDLTLAVTAEARSKVVVAYGSTAHAGFTSAGHRTTVTRALSPGTYRVTVTATDAYGNATVRHLSVSVDDRRTAGQWLLLLFKVVLVAALIAAVWYVRRRTRPAREARRAARALGRFERELGEWRRERERLVELAEFAAELGEAEQGAGGWAADWGKRKRGESVCWVTDADLVQPGTGVSVRDTGTLVVTGQRVLLIGRKRREWLFSKLVRVEHVGGDLTWMRVTNRSTVSGVRYRRDSEKTRVAVESAVAEAPAGEAPELGRGRGPVLARLRQAIREHDRHRPSPPTPPTPPALADRTAVTATSG
;
A
#
# COMPACT_ATOMS: atom_id res chain seq x y z
N MET A 1 -19.89 -35.37 19.15
CA MET A 1 -19.12 -35.15 20.40
C MET A 1 -19.97 -34.30 21.33
N SER A 2 -19.72 -34.36 22.64
CA SER A 2 -20.77 -34.16 23.67
C SER A 2 -20.32 -33.20 24.79
N PHE A 3 -21.26 -32.92 25.73
CA PHE A 3 -21.13 -32.08 26.94
C PHE A 3 -21.13 -30.55 26.65
N THR A 4 -22.13 -29.71 27.03
CA THR A 4 -22.83 -29.39 28.31
C THR A 4 -22.07 -28.35 29.18
N LEU A 5 -22.69 -27.44 29.95
CA LEU A 5 -24.10 -27.23 30.36
C LEU A 5 -24.33 -25.80 30.93
N ARG A 6 -25.53 -25.21 30.70
CA ARG A 6 -26.17 -24.09 31.47
C ARG A 6 -25.40 -22.77 31.67
N GLY A 7 -26.03 -21.66 32.06
CA GLY A 7 -27.44 -21.44 32.45
C GLY A 7 -28.05 -20.16 31.90
N SER A 8 -29.31 -19.88 32.26
CA SER A 8 -30.17 -18.88 31.60
C SER A 8 -31.05 -18.12 32.59
N GLY A 9 -31.14 -16.80 32.44
CA GLY A 9 -32.08 -15.95 33.17
C GLY A 9 -32.50 -14.73 32.35
N ARG A 10 -33.79 -14.60 32.06
CA ARG A 10 -34.44 -13.37 31.57
C ARG A 10 -35.50 -12.98 32.60
N LEU A 11 -35.64 -11.68 32.89
CA LEU A 11 -36.84 -10.88 32.57
C LEU A 11 -36.80 -9.49 33.25
N LEU A 12 -37.53 -8.55 32.65
CA LEU A 12 -37.90 -7.20 33.13
C LEU A 12 -39.38 -7.27 33.63
N PRO A 13 -40.15 -6.18 33.90
CA PRO A 13 -39.83 -4.74 34.09
C PRO A 13 -40.59 -4.04 35.28
N ARG A 14 -40.29 -2.74 35.54
CA ARG A 14 -41.23 -1.67 36.04
C ARG A 14 -41.88 -1.84 37.44
N ALA A 15 -42.49 -0.82 38.08
CA ALA A 15 -42.26 0.64 38.11
C ALA A 15 -43.11 1.33 39.21
N GLY A 16 -42.67 2.52 39.67
CA GLY A 16 -43.47 3.51 40.42
C GLY A 16 -43.49 3.38 41.95
N ILE A 17 -44.04 4.32 42.74
CA ILE A 17 -44.08 5.81 42.64
C ILE A 17 -44.63 6.42 43.97
N THR A 18 -43.99 7.48 44.49
CA THR A 18 -44.47 8.51 45.48
C THR A 18 -44.97 8.18 46.91
N VAL A 19 -44.39 8.94 47.88
CA VAL A 19 -45.01 9.69 49.01
C VAL A 19 -45.51 8.95 50.26
N GLY A 20 -45.16 9.47 51.46
CA GLY A 20 -45.74 9.04 52.75
C GLY A 20 -45.02 9.50 54.04
N THR A 21 -45.13 10.78 54.41
CA THR A 21 -44.87 11.34 55.77
C THR A 21 -45.82 10.75 56.84
N ALA A 22 -45.55 10.69 58.17
CA ALA A 22 -44.40 11.01 59.03
C ALA A 22 -44.68 10.56 60.51
N VAL A 23 -43.94 11.11 61.51
CA VAL A 23 -44.41 11.52 62.87
C VAL A 23 -44.21 10.62 64.14
N LEU A 24 -43.42 11.18 65.10
CA LEU A 24 -43.46 11.20 66.59
C LEU A 24 -42.97 10.07 67.57
N LEU A 25 -42.01 10.51 68.43
CA LEU A 25 -41.97 10.57 69.92
C LEU A 25 -42.19 9.34 70.87
N LEU A 26 -41.16 9.03 71.69
CA LEU A 26 -41.07 8.83 73.17
C LEU A 26 -39.70 8.14 73.51
N GLY A 27 -39.08 8.17 74.70
CA GLY A 27 -39.28 8.96 75.94
C GLY A 27 -38.53 8.41 77.19
N LEU A 28 -37.60 9.20 77.79
CA LEU A 28 -37.15 9.24 79.21
C LEU A 28 -36.30 8.11 79.90
N LEU A 29 -35.03 8.45 80.24
CA LEU A 29 -34.30 8.25 81.55
C LEU A 29 -33.93 6.81 82.07
N PRO A 30 -33.06 6.61 83.12
CA PRO A 30 -32.21 7.54 83.91
C PRO A 30 -30.68 7.17 84.14
N VAL A 31 -29.97 8.09 84.83
CA VAL A 31 -28.63 8.19 85.54
C VAL A 31 -27.99 6.93 86.21
N PRO A 32 -26.70 6.91 86.74
CA PRO A 32 -25.88 8.02 87.34
C PRO A 32 -24.31 8.03 87.25
N ALA A 33 -23.71 9.09 87.87
CA ALA A 33 -22.39 9.17 88.59
C ALA A 33 -21.04 9.13 87.79
N GLU A 34 -19.92 9.76 88.20
CA GLU A 34 -19.58 10.66 89.35
C GLU A 34 -18.41 11.64 89.02
N ALA A 35 -18.28 12.69 89.85
CA ALA A 35 -17.36 13.85 89.99
C ALA A 35 -15.81 13.71 89.70
N HIS A 36 -14.95 14.74 89.74
CA HIS A 36 -14.90 16.04 90.47
C HIS A 36 -14.29 17.20 89.59
N ARG A 37 -13.75 18.38 90.02
CA ARG A 37 -13.21 18.88 91.32
C ARG A 37 -13.04 20.42 91.44
N ASP A 38 -12.98 20.90 92.69
CA ASP A 38 -12.43 22.12 93.35
C ASP A 38 -11.99 23.36 92.54
N GLY A 39 -12.24 24.62 92.96
CA GLY A 39 -12.83 25.18 94.21
C GLY A 39 -12.44 26.69 94.38
N CYS A 40 -12.74 27.47 95.45
CA CYS A 40 -13.58 27.33 96.65
C CYS A 40 -13.73 28.70 97.41
N HIS A 41 -14.53 28.76 98.49
CA HIS A 41 -14.57 29.76 99.61
C HIS A 41 -15.28 31.15 99.44
N ARG A 42 -15.89 31.81 100.47
CA ARG A 42 -16.42 31.40 101.82
C ARG A 42 -17.14 32.55 102.63
N TRP A 43 -18.25 32.22 103.34
CA TRP A 43 -18.93 32.97 104.46
C TRP A 43 -19.72 34.27 104.15
N HIS A 44 -20.84 34.66 104.82
CA HIS A 44 -21.65 34.11 105.95
C HIS A 44 -23.14 34.57 105.92
N SER A 45 -24.06 33.76 106.49
CA SER A 45 -25.35 34.01 107.24
C SER A 45 -26.16 35.34 107.11
N CYS A 46 -27.50 35.42 107.19
CA CYS A 46 -28.60 34.48 107.61
C CYS A 46 -29.99 34.93 107.01
N PRO A 47 -31.19 34.38 107.38
CA PRO A 47 -32.32 34.19 106.44
C PRO A 47 -33.60 35.03 106.64
N SER A 48 -34.53 34.92 105.67
CA SER A 48 -36.01 34.92 105.83
C SER A 48 -36.68 34.72 104.45
N ASP A 49 -37.90 34.17 104.30
CA ASP A 49 -38.56 33.19 105.16
C ASP A 49 -39.66 32.42 104.40
N THR A 50 -40.16 31.32 104.96
CA THR A 50 -41.46 30.77 104.58
C THR A 50 -42.56 31.79 104.92
N GLY A 51 -43.33 32.23 103.92
CA GLY A 51 -44.18 33.42 104.00
C GLY A 51 -45.11 33.49 105.22
N SER A 52 -45.07 34.61 105.94
CA SER A 52 -45.84 34.85 107.17
C SER A 52 -46.15 36.34 107.35
N TYR A 53 -47.42 36.63 107.64
CA TYR A 53 -47.99 37.89 108.13
C TYR A 53 -47.89 39.19 107.30
N VAL A 54 -49.06 39.57 106.77
CA VAL A 54 -49.51 40.97 106.77
C VAL A 54 -50.03 41.31 108.17
N CYS A 55 -49.52 42.36 108.80
CA CYS A 55 -50.29 43.24 109.69
C CYS A 55 -49.51 44.54 109.93
N GLY A 56 -50.21 45.67 109.95
CA GLY A 56 -49.69 46.92 110.47
C GLY A 56 -50.73 47.53 111.41
N ASP A 57 -50.37 47.75 112.67
CA ASP A 57 -51.19 48.51 113.62
C ASP A 57 -50.33 48.99 114.81
N LEU A 58 -49.69 50.15 114.65
CA LEU A 58 -49.10 50.98 115.71
C LEU A 58 -49.03 52.42 115.17
N GLY A 59 -50.19 53.07 115.05
CA GLY A 59 -50.30 54.40 114.47
C GLY A 59 -49.78 55.52 115.38
N TYR A 60 -49.14 56.52 114.77
CA TYR A 60 -49.03 57.89 115.29
C TYR A 60 -49.04 58.87 114.11
N ASP A 61 -50.23 59.28 113.69
CA ASP A 61 -50.44 60.47 112.89
C ASP A 61 -50.45 61.72 113.77
N THR A 62 -49.52 62.66 113.53
CA THR A 62 -49.49 63.93 114.28
C THR A 62 -49.03 65.10 113.41
N TYR A 63 -49.87 66.14 113.41
CA TYR A 63 -49.69 67.47 112.81
C TYR A 63 -49.69 67.58 111.28
N CYS A 64 -50.76 68.24 110.78
CA CYS A 64 -50.87 68.79 109.45
C CYS A 64 -50.02 70.07 109.30
N GLY A 65 -49.63 70.40 108.06
CA GLY A 65 -48.96 71.66 107.73
C GLY A 65 -49.05 71.96 106.23
N ASP A 66 -50.11 72.66 105.82
CA ASP A 66 -50.30 73.10 104.43
C ASP A 66 -49.33 74.23 104.07
N THR A 67 -48.31 73.93 103.27
CA THR A 67 -47.73 74.87 102.29
C THR A 67 -47.36 74.08 101.04
N GLY A 68 -48.17 74.18 100.00
CA GLY A 68 -47.96 73.41 98.77
C GLY A 68 -46.83 73.98 97.90
N ASP A 69 -46.12 73.09 97.23
CA ASP A 69 -45.43 73.39 95.97
C ASP A 69 -45.65 72.22 95.00
N SER A 70 -46.40 72.47 93.92
CA SER A 70 -46.78 71.45 92.95
C SER A 70 -45.74 71.34 91.84
N GLY A 71 -44.49 71.10 92.21
CA GLY A 71 -43.42 70.75 91.28
C GLY A 71 -43.64 69.34 90.72
N PRO A 72 -43.45 69.10 89.41
CA PRO A 72 -43.54 67.76 88.85
C PRO A 72 -42.35 66.93 89.31
N SER A 73 -42.62 65.83 90.02
CA SER A 73 -41.60 64.81 90.29
C SER A 73 -41.31 64.04 88.99
N GLU A 74 -40.22 64.40 88.29
CA GLU A 74 -39.76 63.63 87.13
C GLU A 74 -39.31 62.23 87.58
N SER A 75 -40.17 61.24 87.35
CA SER A 75 -39.83 59.83 87.51
C SER A 75 -38.97 59.40 86.32
N PHE A 76 -37.64 59.45 86.49
CA PHE A 76 -36.70 58.89 85.51
C PHE A 76 -36.98 57.39 85.31
N ASP A 77 -37.15 56.98 84.06
CA ASP A 77 -37.29 55.57 83.71
C ASP A 77 -35.91 54.90 83.77
N ILE A 78 -35.80 53.86 84.58
CA ILE A 78 -34.58 53.06 84.81
C ILE A 78 -34.75 51.62 84.31
N THR A 79 -35.80 51.37 83.52
CA THR A 79 -36.19 50.03 83.08
C THR A 79 -35.54 49.70 81.74
N ALA A 80 -34.51 48.85 81.74
CA ALA A 80 -33.90 48.41 80.50
C ALA A 80 -34.92 47.73 79.55
N PRO A 81 -34.91 48.04 78.23
CA PRO A 81 -35.79 47.40 77.26
C PRO A 81 -35.44 45.91 77.14
N ARG A 82 -36.40 45.11 76.66
CA ARG A 82 -36.19 43.65 76.56
C ARG A 82 -35.02 43.29 75.62
N ARG A 83 -34.21 42.32 76.06
CA ARG A 83 -33.12 41.69 75.28
C ARG A 83 -33.55 41.46 73.82
N PRO A 84 -32.82 41.98 72.82
CA PRO A 84 -33.13 41.77 71.41
C PRO A 84 -33.13 40.29 71.04
N LYS A 85 -34.10 39.89 70.22
CA LYS A 85 -34.10 38.56 69.61
C LYS A 85 -33.52 38.64 68.21
N VAL A 86 -32.39 37.99 67.99
CA VAL A 86 -31.78 37.82 66.65
C VAL A 86 -32.13 36.43 66.12
N VAL A 87 -32.43 36.34 64.83
CA VAL A 87 -32.65 35.08 64.10
C VAL A 87 -32.08 35.18 62.68
N HIS A 88 -31.82 34.02 62.07
CA HIS A 88 -31.31 33.88 60.70
C HIS A 88 -30.07 34.76 60.39
N PRO A 89 -28.98 34.67 61.17
CA PRO A 89 -27.71 35.22 60.73
C PRO A 89 -27.27 34.55 59.42
N HIS A 90 -26.85 35.35 58.45
CA HIS A 90 -26.43 34.86 57.13
C HIS A 90 -25.37 35.78 56.54
N ALA A 91 -24.20 35.21 56.24
CA ALA A 91 -23.22 35.79 55.33
C ALA A 91 -23.53 35.37 53.89
N GLY A 92 -23.42 36.33 52.97
CA GLY A 92 -23.44 36.07 51.53
C GLY A 92 -22.58 37.09 50.78
N LYS A 93 -22.43 36.85 49.48
CA LYS A 93 -21.64 37.63 48.52
C LYS A 93 -21.09 38.99 48.97
N GLY A 94 -19.77 39.10 48.95
CA GLY A 94 -19.01 40.33 49.22
C GLY A 94 -19.03 40.68 50.70
N GLY A 95 -18.94 39.66 51.57
CA GLY A 95 -18.91 39.84 53.02
C GLY A 95 -20.21 40.37 53.62
N ARG A 96 -21.33 40.33 52.89
CA ARG A 96 -22.61 40.87 53.34
C ARG A 96 -23.21 39.99 54.43
N VAL A 97 -23.05 40.42 55.67
CA VAL A 97 -23.75 39.85 56.82
C VAL A 97 -25.15 40.46 56.92
N THR A 98 -26.14 39.62 57.18
CA THR A 98 -27.54 40.01 57.38
C THR A 98 -28.07 39.36 58.67
N LEU A 99 -28.64 40.17 59.57
CA LEU A 99 -29.23 39.74 60.84
C LEU A 99 -30.70 40.14 60.89
N THR A 100 -31.61 39.23 61.24
CA THR A 100 -33.01 39.58 61.48
C THR A 100 -33.21 39.83 62.98
N VAL A 101 -33.36 41.10 63.37
CA VAL A 101 -33.45 41.53 64.78
C VAL A 101 -34.88 41.95 65.13
N THR A 102 -35.34 41.57 66.31
CA THR A 102 -36.59 42.07 66.93
C THR A 102 -36.25 42.71 68.27
N ALA A 103 -36.61 43.98 68.45
CA ALA A 103 -36.41 44.74 69.68
C ALA A 103 -37.59 45.70 69.93
N GLU A 104 -37.63 46.33 71.10
CA GLU A 104 -38.72 47.17 71.56
C GLU A 104 -38.91 48.45 70.72
N ARG A 105 -40.17 48.78 70.38
CA ARG A 105 -40.49 49.83 69.38
C ARG A 105 -39.98 51.20 69.82
N GLY A 106 -39.09 51.78 69.02
CA GLY A 106 -38.45 53.08 69.27
C GLY A 106 -37.05 53.01 69.86
N ALA A 107 -36.63 51.85 70.40
CA ALA A 107 -35.28 51.65 70.89
C ALA A 107 -34.22 51.75 69.78
N ARG A 108 -33.02 52.21 70.10
CA ARG A 108 -31.83 52.17 69.24
C ARG A 108 -31.20 50.78 69.35
N ILE A 109 -31.33 49.96 68.31
CA ILE A 109 -30.58 48.72 68.15
C ILE A 109 -29.16 49.07 67.74
N GLU A 110 -28.17 48.46 68.40
CA GLU A 110 -26.77 48.49 67.98
C GLU A 110 -26.26 47.06 67.81
N VAL A 111 -25.50 46.84 66.74
CA VAL A 111 -24.78 45.59 66.47
C VAL A 111 -23.31 45.93 66.57
N ALA A 112 -22.61 45.30 67.50
CA ALA A 112 -21.17 45.41 67.68
C ALA A 112 -20.48 44.08 67.34
N GLU A 113 -19.27 44.16 66.82
CA GLU A 113 -18.39 43.02 66.63
C GLU A 113 -17.55 42.82 67.90
N THR A 114 -17.53 41.60 68.44
CA THR A 114 -16.83 41.28 69.69
C THR A 114 -15.53 40.53 69.43
N ASP A 115 -14.51 40.76 70.26
CA ASP A 115 -13.25 40.01 70.19
C ASP A 115 -13.34 38.61 70.85
N GLU A 116 -12.19 37.91 70.98
CA GLU A 116 -12.10 36.58 71.59
C GLU A 116 -12.50 36.57 73.09
N TYR A 117 -12.49 37.72 73.77
CA TYR A 117 -12.90 37.86 75.17
C TYR A 117 -14.37 38.28 75.32
N GLY A 118 -15.04 38.64 74.23
CA GLY A 118 -16.42 39.13 74.21
C GLY A 118 -16.55 40.64 74.39
N ASP A 119 -15.45 41.40 74.34
CA ASP A 119 -15.48 42.86 74.45
C ASP A 119 -15.84 43.50 73.09
N ASP A 120 -16.67 44.55 73.11
CA ASP A 120 -17.13 45.27 71.91
C ASP A 120 -15.96 45.98 71.19
N SER A 121 -15.47 45.41 70.09
CA SER A 121 -14.37 45.96 69.28
C SER A 121 -14.83 47.10 68.35
N GLY A 122 -16.11 47.14 67.97
CA GLY A 122 -16.67 48.24 67.17
C GLY A 122 -18.12 48.02 66.74
N VAL A 123 -18.90 49.11 66.66
CA VAL A 123 -20.32 49.07 66.23
C VAL A 123 -20.44 49.04 64.70
N VAL A 124 -20.76 47.88 64.15
CA VAL A 124 -20.89 47.61 62.70
C VAL A 124 -22.24 48.01 62.10
N ALA A 125 -23.32 48.05 62.90
CA ALA A 125 -24.63 48.54 62.45
C ALA A 125 -25.45 49.20 63.56
N ARG A 126 -26.34 50.13 63.19
CA ARG A 126 -27.32 50.76 64.08
C ARG A 126 -28.66 50.91 63.38
N ALA A 127 -29.77 50.74 64.09
CA ALA A 127 -31.13 50.95 63.55
C ALA A 127 -32.12 51.35 64.65
N THR A 128 -33.16 52.10 64.31
CA THR A 128 -34.33 52.22 65.22
C THR A 128 -35.19 50.97 65.11
N ALA A 129 -35.62 50.43 66.25
CA ALA A 129 -36.48 49.26 66.32
C ALA A 129 -37.93 49.58 65.95
N THR A 130 -38.50 48.84 65.00
CA THR A 130 -39.91 48.97 64.59
C THR A 130 -40.91 48.30 65.56
N GLY A 131 -40.45 47.52 66.54
CA GLY A 131 -41.32 46.66 67.36
C GLY A 131 -41.74 45.37 66.64
N SER A 132 -41.02 44.99 65.58
CA SER A 132 -41.23 43.77 64.80
C SER A 132 -39.88 43.30 64.23
N ALA A 133 -39.86 42.11 63.66
CA ALA A 133 -38.66 41.55 63.05
C ALA A 133 -38.24 42.40 61.84
N GLN A 134 -37.00 42.92 61.86
CA GLN A 134 -36.43 43.75 60.81
C GLN A 134 -35.02 43.30 60.44
N SER A 135 -34.67 43.45 59.17
CA SER A 135 -33.36 43.06 58.64
C SER A 135 -32.36 44.20 58.82
N LEU A 136 -31.31 43.97 59.59
CA LEU A 136 -30.08 44.77 59.58
C LEU A 136 -29.07 44.09 58.66
N GLY A 137 -28.28 44.87 57.93
CA GLY A 137 -27.27 44.33 57.02
C GLY A 137 -26.07 45.26 56.90
N PHE A 138 -24.88 44.67 56.94
CA PHE A 138 -23.58 45.32 56.94
C PHE A 138 -22.57 44.45 56.15
N THR A 139 -21.29 44.78 56.21
CA THR A 139 -20.21 44.03 55.53
C THR A 139 -19.06 43.76 56.49
N ALA A 140 -18.54 42.55 56.46
CA ALA A 140 -17.29 42.14 57.10
C ALA A 140 -16.30 41.62 56.03
N ASP A 141 -15.04 41.41 56.40
CA ASP A 141 -14.06 40.73 55.55
C ASP A 141 -14.25 39.19 55.62
N SER A 142 -13.35 38.40 55.04
CA SER A 142 -13.41 36.94 55.11
C SER A 142 -12.89 36.40 56.45
N GLY A 143 -13.69 35.61 57.16
CA GLY A 143 -13.33 35.00 58.45
C GLY A 143 -14.53 34.66 59.35
N ALA A 144 -14.24 34.13 60.54
CA ALA A 144 -15.25 33.92 61.57
C ALA A 144 -15.39 35.17 62.45
N HIS A 145 -16.60 35.74 62.49
CA HIS A 145 -16.94 36.93 63.26
C HIS A 145 -18.00 36.63 64.32
N THR A 146 -17.96 37.34 65.45
CA THR A 146 -18.95 37.24 66.52
C THR A 146 -19.59 38.60 66.74
N TYR A 147 -20.91 38.65 66.90
CA TYR A 147 -21.67 39.89 67.05
C TYR A 147 -22.50 39.94 68.33
N SER A 148 -22.33 41.02 69.09
CA SER A 148 -23.20 41.47 70.18
C SER A 148 -24.33 42.33 69.61
N VAL A 149 -25.56 42.17 70.11
CA VAL A 149 -26.72 42.98 69.70
C VAL A 149 -27.51 43.46 70.90
N THR A 150 -27.47 44.76 71.16
CA THR A 150 -28.17 45.43 72.27
C THR A 150 -29.25 46.38 71.76
N ALA A 151 -30.15 46.80 72.65
CA ALA A 151 -31.10 47.87 72.39
C ALA A 151 -31.05 48.91 73.54
N THR A 152 -30.99 50.20 73.21
CA THR A 152 -31.17 51.29 74.17
C THR A 152 -32.54 51.95 74.00
N ASP A 153 -33.26 52.20 75.07
CA ASP A 153 -34.54 52.93 75.02
C ASP A 153 -34.36 54.46 74.79
N SER A 154 -35.45 55.23 74.98
CA SER A 154 -35.42 56.70 74.90
C SER A 154 -34.97 57.42 76.17
N ALA A 155 -34.85 56.74 77.31
CA ALA A 155 -34.32 57.29 78.55
C ALA A 155 -32.80 57.09 78.67
N GLY A 156 -32.24 56.12 77.95
CA GLY A 156 -30.83 55.75 77.93
C GLY A 156 -30.52 54.36 78.50
N ASN A 157 -31.53 53.60 78.94
CA ASN A 157 -31.31 52.26 79.52
C ASN A 157 -30.98 51.26 78.42
N ILE A 158 -29.94 50.45 78.62
CA ILE A 158 -29.46 49.45 77.65
C ILE A 158 -29.91 48.06 78.11
N SER A 159 -30.46 47.27 77.17
CA SER A 159 -30.79 45.86 77.38
C SER A 159 -29.54 45.01 77.59
N ASP A 160 -29.73 43.80 78.13
CA ASP A 160 -28.80 42.70 77.84
C ASP A 160 -28.54 42.56 76.33
N ALA A 161 -27.36 42.07 75.95
CA ALA A 161 -27.10 41.61 74.59
C ALA A 161 -27.93 40.36 74.22
N ALA A 162 -28.19 40.15 72.93
CA ALA A 162 -28.71 38.90 72.39
C ALA A 162 -27.81 37.69 72.74
N ASP A 163 -28.30 36.47 72.48
CA ASP A 163 -27.46 35.26 72.51
C ASP A 163 -26.35 35.34 71.44
N ASP A 164 -25.18 34.73 71.68
CA ASP A 164 -23.97 34.83 70.85
C ASP A 164 -24.25 34.56 69.35
N ILE A 165 -23.99 35.55 68.48
CA ILE A 165 -24.19 35.43 67.04
C ILE A 165 -22.84 35.26 66.35
N THR A 166 -22.44 34.02 66.10
CA THR A 166 -21.29 33.69 65.25
C THR A 166 -21.68 33.58 63.78
N VAL A 167 -20.83 34.11 62.89
CA VAL A 167 -21.01 34.08 61.44
C VAL A 167 -19.66 33.81 60.79
N ASP A 168 -19.57 32.72 60.03
CA ASP A 168 -18.45 32.48 59.11
C ASP A 168 -18.74 33.22 57.79
N VAL A 169 -17.80 34.06 57.35
CA VAL A 169 -17.97 35.01 56.26
C VAL A 169 -16.95 34.71 55.16
N ASP A 170 -17.44 34.59 53.93
CA ASP A 170 -16.60 34.60 52.72
C ASP A 170 -16.91 35.85 51.89
N ALA A 171 -15.93 36.72 51.76
CA ALA A 171 -15.96 37.92 50.91
C ALA A 171 -15.11 37.78 49.64
N ASP A 172 -14.31 36.71 49.51
CA ASP A 172 -13.28 36.56 48.51
C ASP A 172 -13.79 35.95 47.20
N ALA A 173 -13.30 36.44 46.06
CA ALA A 173 -13.69 35.95 44.75
C ALA A 173 -12.80 34.75 44.32
N PRO A 174 -13.38 33.62 43.88
CA PRO A 174 -12.62 32.42 43.53
C PRO A 174 -11.47 32.70 42.58
N ARG A 175 -10.25 32.38 43.03
CA ARG A 175 -9.03 32.62 42.25
C ARG A 175 -9.02 31.68 41.04
N ILE A 176 -8.93 32.26 39.85
CA ILE A 176 -8.79 31.51 38.60
C ILE A 176 -7.30 31.47 38.22
N SER A 177 -6.71 30.28 38.13
CA SER A 177 -5.37 30.07 37.57
C SER A 177 -5.41 29.21 36.31
N ASP A 178 -4.30 29.21 35.58
CA ASP A 178 -4.02 28.30 34.45
C ASP A 178 -5.06 28.32 33.32
N PHE A 179 -5.89 29.38 33.28
CA PHE A 179 -6.94 29.54 32.28
C PHE A 179 -6.34 29.64 30.89
N SER A 180 -6.49 28.53 30.16
CA SER A 180 -5.97 28.30 28.82
C SER A 180 -7.12 28.06 27.85
N VAL A 181 -6.90 28.48 26.61
CA VAL A 181 -7.77 28.12 25.49
C VAL A 181 -6.83 27.63 24.40
N ALA A 182 -6.83 26.33 24.15
CA ALA A 182 -6.03 25.72 23.09
C ALA A 182 -6.48 26.27 21.72
N VAL A 183 -5.53 26.37 20.79
CA VAL A 183 -5.84 26.68 19.38
C VAL A 183 -6.84 25.64 18.85
N ALA A 184 -7.86 26.10 18.12
CA ALA A 184 -8.85 25.19 17.56
C ALA A 184 -8.21 24.27 16.52
N ASP A 185 -8.53 22.97 16.56
CA ASP A 185 -8.16 22.05 15.51
C ASP A 185 -8.82 22.45 14.18
N ALA A 186 -7.98 22.63 13.15
CA ALA A 186 -8.38 23.15 11.84
C ALA A 186 -9.16 22.13 10.97
N THR A 187 -9.45 20.92 11.47
CA THR A 187 -10.29 19.93 10.77
C THR A 187 -11.69 19.84 11.36
N THR A 188 -11.77 19.90 12.69
CA THR A 188 -12.96 19.65 13.52
C THR A 188 -13.52 20.91 14.19
N ALA A 189 -12.91 22.07 13.95
CA ALA A 189 -13.29 23.36 14.53
C ALA A 189 -13.30 23.37 16.08
N THR A 190 -12.54 22.48 16.73
CA THR A 190 -12.62 22.23 18.17
C THR A 190 -11.45 22.83 18.91
N ALA A 191 -11.70 23.87 19.72
CA ALA A 191 -10.80 24.33 20.77
C ALA A 191 -11.07 23.59 22.08
N ARG A 192 -10.09 23.55 22.97
CA ARG A 192 -10.21 22.99 24.33
C ARG A 192 -9.94 24.09 25.36
N VAL A 193 -10.68 24.05 26.47
CA VAL A 193 -10.55 25.01 27.57
C VAL A 193 -10.26 24.27 28.86
N SER A 194 -9.22 24.71 29.55
CA SER A 194 -8.85 24.26 30.89
C SER A 194 -8.57 25.46 31.79
N PHE A 195 -8.78 25.28 33.09
CA PHE A 195 -8.40 26.21 34.15
C PHE A 195 -8.41 25.47 35.48
N ALA A 196 -7.80 26.08 36.50
CA ALA A 196 -7.95 25.67 37.89
C ALA A 196 -8.60 26.79 38.71
N SER A 197 -9.35 26.41 39.73
CA SER A 197 -9.99 27.31 40.69
C SER A 197 -10.40 26.54 41.95
N GLU A 198 -11.24 27.13 42.78
CA GLU A 198 -11.78 26.50 43.98
C GLU A 198 -12.66 25.28 43.65
N ALA A 199 -12.44 24.15 44.34
CA ALA A 199 -13.21 22.92 44.15
C ALA A 199 -14.69 23.11 44.55
N GLY A 200 -15.62 22.49 43.83
CA GLY A 200 -17.06 22.66 44.09
C GLY A 200 -17.66 23.98 43.57
N ALA A 201 -16.84 25.00 43.27
CA ALA A 201 -17.31 26.25 42.70
C ALA A 201 -17.95 26.04 41.31
N LYS A 202 -19.02 26.77 41.04
CA LYS A 202 -19.85 26.71 39.82
C LYS A 202 -19.25 27.64 38.78
N TYR A 203 -19.05 27.18 37.55
CA TYR A 203 -18.50 28.01 36.47
C TYR A 203 -19.52 28.29 35.35
N GLU A 204 -19.42 29.48 34.74
CA GLU A 204 -20.03 29.82 33.46
C GLU A 204 -18.96 30.29 32.47
N LEU A 205 -18.82 29.56 31.37
CA LEU A 205 -17.95 29.85 30.25
C LEU A 205 -18.80 30.36 29.07
N THR A 206 -18.49 31.56 28.59
CA THR A 206 -19.20 32.25 27.50
C THR A 206 -18.25 32.59 26.34
N VAL A 207 -18.75 32.46 25.12
CA VAL A 207 -18.00 32.80 23.90
C VAL A 207 -18.69 33.96 23.21
N GLN A 208 -17.98 35.07 22.99
CA GLN A 208 -18.51 36.27 22.36
C GLN A 208 -19.15 35.95 20.99
N GLY A 209 -20.34 36.50 20.73
CA GLY A 209 -21.09 36.21 19.50
C GLY A 209 -21.82 34.85 19.49
N ARG A 210 -21.69 34.01 20.52
CA ARG A 210 -22.45 32.76 20.67
C ARG A 210 -23.51 32.88 21.76
N LYS A 211 -24.69 32.29 21.53
CA LYS A 211 -25.79 32.22 22.52
C LYS A 211 -25.64 31.07 23.52
N LYS A 212 -24.83 30.05 23.21
CA LYS A 212 -24.60 28.90 24.09
C LYS A 212 -23.61 29.28 25.19
N ARG A 213 -24.04 29.13 26.44
CA ARG A 213 -23.20 29.10 27.65
C ARG A 213 -22.75 27.66 27.90
N PHE A 214 -21.60 27.46 28.53
CA PHE A 214 -21.14 26.17 29.01
C PHE A 214 -20.98 26.30 30.52
N THR A 215 -21.66 25.46 31.29
CA THR A 215 -21.74 25.56 32.75
C THR A 215 -21.41 24.22 33.38
N GLY A 216 -20.74 24.27 34.53
CA GLY A 216 -20.38 23.08 35.29
C GLY A 216 -19.90 23.44 36.69
N VAL A 217 -19.22 22.49 37.32
CA VAL A 217 -18.62 22.59 38.66
C VAL A 217 -17.13 22.26 38.52
N VAL A 218 -16.28 22.97 39.25
CA VAL A 218 -14.84 22.66 39.37
C VAL A 218 -14.67 21.36 40.14
N GLY A 219 -13.80 20.46 39.66
CA GLY A 219 -13.60 19.15 40.27
C GLY A 219 -12.99 19.22 41.68
N ASP A 220 -13.07 18.09 42.40
CA ASP A 220 -12.53 17.95 43.76
C ASP A 220 -10.99 18.16 43.83
N ASP A 221 -10.31 18.09 42.67
CA ASP A 221 -8.89 18.38 42.50
C ASP A 221 -8.58 19.87 42.20
N GLY A 222 -9.60 20.72 42.19
CA GLY A 222 -9.50 22.14 41.83
C GLY A 222 -9.39 22.41 40.33
N THR A 223 -9.56 21.41 39.46
CA THR A 223 -9.41 21.58 38.00
C THR A 223 -10.72 21.44 37.23
N VAL A 224 -10.73 21.98 36.00
CA VAL A 224 -11.77 21.69 35.00
C VAL A 224 -11.12 21.05 33.77
N PRO A 225 -11.33 19.74 33.54
CA PRO A 225 -10.73 19.05 32.41
C PRO A 225 -11.39 19.45 31.08
N ASP A 226 -10.59 20.04 30.21
CA ASP A 226 -10.68 19.93 28.74
C ASP A 226 -12.08 20.12 28.11
N THR A 227 -12.75 21.21 28.48
CA THR A 227 -14.06 21.58 27.92
C THR A 227 -13.94 21.90 26.43
N ALA A 228 -14.55 21.06 25.59
CA ALA A 228 -14.50 21.18 24.14
C ALA A 228 -15.46 22.26 23.60
N LEU A 229 -14.91 23.28 22.94
CA LEU A 229 -15.62 24.36 22.26
C LEU A 229 -15.55 24.18 20.74
N VAL A 230 -16.64 23.74 20.13
CA VAL A 230 -16.77 23.64 18.66
C VAL A 230 -17.25 24.98 18.08
N LEU A 231 -16.39 25.63 17.28
CA LEU A 231 -16.56 27.01 16.84
C LEU A 231 -16.14 27.19 15.37
N PRO A 232 -17.06 27.51 14.43
CA PRO A 232 -16.70 28.07 13.11
C PRO A 232 -15.68 29.20 13.14
N ASP A 233 -15.06 29.46 11.99
CA ASP A 233 -14.05 30.51 11.76
C ASP A 233 -14.39 31.86 12.40
N GLY A 234 -13.37 32.55 12.89
CA GLY A 234 -13.52 33.89 13.45
C GLY A 234 -12.60 34.18 14.64
N ARG A 235 -12.83 35.33 15.27
CA ARG A 235 -12.12 35.79 16.46
C ARG A 235 -13.11 35.92 17.61
N TYR A 236 -12.79 35.31 18.74
CA TYR A 236 -13.69 35.13 19.87
C TYR A 236 -13.04 35.59 21.18
N GLY A 237 -13.72 36.45 21.94
CA GLY A 237 -13.48 36.58 23.38
C GLY A 237 -14.13 35.41 24.12
N VAL A 238 -13.33 34.63 24.83
CA VAL A 238 -13.78 33.53 25.70
C VAL A 238 -13.69 34.02 27.14
N ARG A 239 -14.83 34.23 27.79
CA ARG A 239 -14.93 34.70 29.17
C ARG A 239 -15.40 33.61 30.09
N LEU A 240 -14.66 33.45 31.19
CA LEU A 240 -14.97 32.57 32.29
C LEU A 240 -15.42 33.40 33.49
N ALA A 241 -16.48 32.95 34.17
CA ALA A 241 -16.83 33.33 35.52
C ALA A 241 -16.88 32.08 36.39
N VAL A 242 -16.38 32.18 37.63
CA VAL A 242 -16.44 31.11 38.65
C VAL A 242 -17.12 31.69 39.89
N THR A 243 -17.99 30.91 40.54
CA THR A 243 -18.87 31.30 41.64
C THR A 243 -18.91 30.17 42.67
N ASP A 244 -18.34 30.44 43.83
CA ASP A 244 -18.39 29.70 45.10
C ASP A 244 -19.83 29.48 45.63
N ASP A 245 -19.94 29.03 46.89
CA ASP A 245 -21.22 28.84 47.58
C ASP A 245 -21.72 30.09 48.33
N ALA A 246 -20.86 31.07 48.67
CA ALA A 246 -21.29 32.36 49.23
C ALA A 246 -21.88 33.31 48.17
N GLY A 247 -21.54 33.10 46.90
CA GLY A 247 -21.97 33.87 45.73
C GLY A 247 -20.96 34.92 45.24
N ASN A 248 -19.71 34.88 45.69
CA ASN A 248 -18.62 35.69 45.15
C ASN A 248 -18.33 35.28 43.68
N VAL A 249 -17.64 36.12 42.88
CA VAL A 249 -17.51 35.81 41.44
C VAL A 249 -16.17 36.25 40.85
N GLY A 250 -15.24 35.31 40.77
CA GLY A 250 -14.01 35.43 39.98
C GLY A 250 -14.31 35.49 38.47
N ARG A 251 -13.50 36.22 37.69
CA ARG A 251 -13.66 36.36 36.23
C ARG A 251 -12.32 36.42 35.50
N ALA A 252 -12.29 35.85 34.30
CA ALA A 252 -11.13 35.93 33.41
C ALA A 252 -11.54 35.93 31.92
N GLU A 253 -10.69 36.47 31.04
CA GLU A 253 -10.90 36.46 29.58
C GLU A 253 -9.64 35.98 28.82
N ARG A 254 -9.87 35.27 27.71
CA ARG A 254 -8.86 34.85 26.73
C ARG A 254 -9.37 35.12 25.32
N LYS A 255 -8.45 35.34 24.38
CA LYS A 255 -8.76 35.52 22.96
C LYS A 255 -8.46 34.22 22.23
N LEU A 256 -9.43 33.72 21.46
CA LEU A 256 -9.28 32.59 20.55
C LEU A 256 -9.46 33.08 19.12
N THR A 257 -8.57 32.66 18.22
CA THR A 257 -8.81 32.74 16.78
C THR A 257 -9.01 31.33 16.26
N VAL A 258 -10.03 31.14 15.43
CA VAL A 258 -10.35 29.87 14.78
C VAL A 258 -10.25 30.09 13.29
N ASP A 259 -9.44 29.26 12.64
CA ASP A 259 -9.23 29.20 11.20
C ASP A 259 -9.16 27.72 10.82
N VAL A 260 -10.25 27.25 10.21
CA VAL A 260 -10.52 25.85 9.87
C VAL A 260 -10.33 25.63 8.35
N GLY A 261 -9.98 26.69 7.60
CA GLY A 261 -9.62 26.63 6.19
C GLY A 261 -10.74 26.24 5.21
N ASP A 262 -10.44 26.40 3.92
CA ASP A 262 -11.39 26.26 2.80
C ASP A 262 -12.07 24.87 2.73
N LEU A 263 -13.39 24.89 2.63
CA LEU A 263 -14.18 23.69 2.43
C LEU A 263 -14.22 23.28 0.94
N ALA A 264 -13.38 22.32 0.56
CA ALA A 264 -13.23 21.85 -0.82
C ALA A 264 -13.92 20.49 -1.09
N PRO A 265 -15.24 20.45 -1.37
CA PRO A 265 -15.94 19.22 -1.74
C PRO A 265 -15.45 18.66 -3.08
N LYS A 266 -15.59 17.34 -3.24
CA LYS A 266 -15.29 16.61 -4.49
C LYS A 266 -16.57 15.93 -4.99
N VAL A 267 -16.76 15.90 -6.31
CA VAL A 267 -17.85 15.18 -6.96
C VAL A 267 -17.34 14.42 -8.19
N SER A 268 -17.68 13.14 -8.29
CA SER A 268 -17.56 12.35 -9.51
C SER A 268 -18.94 11.88 -9.96
N ALA A 269 -19.05 11.48 -11.22
CA ALA A 269 -20.27 10.95 -11.81
C ALA A 269 -19.96 9.63 -12.52
N GLU A 270 -20.62 8.56 -12.11
CA GLU A 270 -20.60 7.27 -12.78
C GLU A 270 -21.92 7.07 -13.55
N ARG A 271 -21.83 6.43 -14.72
CA ARG A 271 -22.97 6.16 -15.60
C ARG A 271 -23.10 4.65 -15.86
N GLU A 272 -24.33 4.16 -15.72
CA GLU A 272 -24.74 2.83 -16.18
C GLU A 272 -24.89 2.81 -17.72
N ARG A 273 -24.23 1.88 -18.41
CA ARG A 273 -24.27 1.78 -19.89
C ARG A 273 -25.69 1.45 -20.37
N GLY A 274 -26.13 2.00 -21.51
CA GLY A 274 -27.50 1.83 -22.00
C GLY A 274 -28.56 2.53 -21.14
N SER A 275 -28.17 3.27 -20.10
CA SER A 275 -29.09 3.82 -19.11
C SER A 275 -28.94 5.33 -18.96
N GLY A 276 -30.06 6.00 -18.70
CA GLY A 276 -30.11 7.41 -18.29
C GLY A 276 -29.86 7.61 -16.80
N ARG A 277 -29.56 6.55 -16.04
CA ARG A 277 -29.23 6.63 -14.61
C ARG A 277 -27.77 7.02 -14.41
N LEU A 278 -27.55 8.02 -13.56
CA LEU A 278 -26.22 8.45 -13.11
C LEU A 278 -26.17 8.35 -11.57
N ARG A 279 -25.01 7.92 -11.06
CA ARG A 279 -24.66 7.98 -9.64
C ARG A 279 -23.62 9.07 -9.45
N PHE A 280 -23.89 10.02 -8.57
CA PHE A 280 -22.94 11.05 -8.20
C PHE A 280 -22.35 10.70 -6.83
N ALA A 281 -21.06 10.37 -6.81
CA ALA A 281 -20.34 10.17 -5.56
C ALA A 281 -19.75 11.51 -5.12
N VAL A 282 -20.20 11.99 -3.96
CA VAL A 282 -19.71 13.23 -3.34
C VAL A 282 -18.80 12.86 -2.17
N THR A 283 -17.78 13.69 -1.92
CA THR A 283 -16.94 13.62 -0.72
C THR A 283 -16.74 15.01 -0.14
N ALA A 284 -17.02 15.14 1.16
CA ALA A 284 -16.90 16.35 1.98
C ALA A 284 -16.60 15.91 3.44
N PRO A 285 -16.49 16.80 4.45
CA PRO A 285 -16.40 16.37 5.85
C PRO A 285 -17.63 15.54 6.28
N PRO A 286 -17.51 14.72 7.34
CA PRO A 286 -18.64 13.94 7.87
C PRO A 286 -19.87 14.79 8.21
N HIS A 287 -21.06 14.23 7.98
CA HIS A 287 -22.36 14.85 8.31
C HIS A 287 -22.64 16.24 7.68
N SER A 288 -21.86 16.63 6.66
CA SER A 288 -22.11 17.83 5.85
C SER A 288 -23.40 17.71 5.08
N LYS A 289 -24.24 18.74 5.14
CA LYS A 289 -25.46 18.85 4.33
C LYS A 289 -25.10 19.47 2.99
N GLY A 290 -25.68 19.02 1.89
CA GLY A 290 -25.36 19.55 0.58
C GLY A 290 -26.48 19.42 -0.44
N THR A 291 -26.28 20.10 -1.56
CA THR A 291 -27.21 20.15 -2.68
C THR A 291 -26.45 19.90 -3.98
N LEU A 292 -26.86 18.86 -4.71
CA LEU A 292 -26.41 18.56 -6.06
C LEU A 292 -27.38 19.21 -7.07
N ARG A 293 -26.83 20.06 -7.94
CA ARG A 293 -27.58 20.83 -8.95
C ARG A 293 -27.19 20.35 -10.34
N ILE A 294 -28.17 19.84 -11.10
CA ILE A 294 -27.98 19.37 -12.47
C ILE A 294 -29.01 20.06 -13.36
N ALA A 295 -28.56 20.80 -14.36
CA ALA A 295 -29.43 21.57 -15.25
C ALA A 295 -30.50 20.70 -15.91
N GLY A 296 -31.75 21.19 -15.97
CA GLY A 296 -32.89 20.42 -16.47
C GLY A 296 -33.50 19.45 -15.45
N THR A 297 -33.04 19.44 -14.19
CA THR A 297 -33.65 18.65 -13.11
C THR A 297 -33.84 19.47 -11.83
N ALA A 298 -34.69 19.00 -10.93
CA ALA A 298 -34.80 19.56 -9.58
C ALA A 298 -33.53 19.29 -8.76
N ASP A 299 -33.11 20.29 -7.98
CA ASP A 299 -31.99 20.21 -7.05
C ASP A 299 -32.17 19.04 -6.05
N ARG A 300 -31.07 18.33 -5.73
CA ARG A 300 -31.09 17.14 -4.87
C ARG A 300 -30.28 17.37 -3.61
N ALA A 301 -30.97 17.50 -2.49
CA ALA A 301 -30.36 17.53 -1.17
C ALA A 301 -29.76 16.15 -0.81
N PHE A 302 -28.65 16.17 -0.06
CA PHE A 302 -27.99 15.01 0.52
C PHE A 302 -27.32 15.39 1.85
N THR A 303 -26.90 14.39 2.62
CA THR A 303 -26.02 14.54 3.78
C THR A 303 -24.92 13.51 3.68
N THR A 304 -23.68 13.84 4.05
CA THR A 304 -22.60 12.85 4.10
C THR A 304 -22.69 11.94 5.32
N ASP A 305 -22.22 10.71 5.16
CA ASP A 305 -22.07 9.74 6.24
C ASP A 305 -20.90 10.08 7.20
N ALA A 306 -20.56 9.15 8.10
CA ALA A 306 -19.46 9.31 9.04
C ALA A 306 -18.06 9.30 8.38
N ASP A 307 -17.95 8.75 7.16
CA ASP A 307 -16.72 8.73 6.36
C ASP A 307 -16.63 9.92 5.38
N GLY A 308 -17.60 10.85 5.44
CA GLY A 308 -17.64 12.03 4.59
C GLY A 308 -18.16 11.79 3.17
N ARG A 309 -18.86 10.67 2.91
CA ARG A 309 -19.32 10.26 1.58
C ARG A 309 -20.83 10.42 1.42
N ALA A 310 -21.28 10.62 0.19
CA ALA A 310 -22.69 10.52 -0.18
C ALA A 310 -22.84 10.03 -1.62
N GLU A 311 -23.81 9.15 -1.87
CA GLU A 311 -24.28 8.83 -3.22
C GLU A 311 -25.60 9.53 -3.52
N VAL A 312 -25.66 10.25 -4.64
CA VAL A 312 -26.89 10.87 -5.13
C VAL A 312 -27.24 10.28 -6.48
N GLY A 313 -28.38 9.56 -6.56
CA GLY A 313 -28.90 9.05 -7.81
C GLY A 313 -29.72 10.10 -8.57
N ALA A 314 -29.48 10.22 -9.88
CA ALA A 314 -30.33 10.98 -10.80
C ALA A 314 -30.70 10.14 -12.04
N ARG A 315 -31.75 10.55 -12.75
CA ARG A 315 -32.08 10.05 -14.08
C ARG A 315 -32.22 11.24 -15.02
N LEU A 316 -31.50 11.19 -16.14
CA LEU A 316 -31.48 12.20 -17.18
C LEU A 316 -32.03 11.60 -18.49
N SER A 317 -32.59 12.44 -19.35
CA SER A 317 -32.85 12.09 -20.75
C SER A 317 -31.58 12.25 -21.60
N ASP A 318 -31.60 11.72 -22.81
CA ASP A 318 -30.49 11.88 -23.74
C ASP A 318 -30.27 13.36 -24.10
N GLY A 319 -29.00 13.76 -24.23
CA GLY A 319 -28.61 15.15 -24.40
C GLY A 319 -27.23 15.49 -23.81
N ARG A 320 -26.89 16.77 -23.88
CA ARG A 320 -25.63 17.34 -23.37
C ARG A 320 -25.92 18.31 -22.25
N TYR A 321 -25.31 18.08 -21.09
CA TYR A 321 -25.52 18.88 -19.88
C TYR A 321 -24.23 19.60 -19.47
N PRO A 322 -24.33 20.78 -18.84
CA PRO A 322 -23.18 21.44 -18.21
C PRO A 322 -22.59 20.59 -17.09
N ALA A 323 -21.49 21.04 -16.50
CA ALA A 323 -20.97 20.45 -15.28
C ALA A 323 -22.02 20.53 -14.15
N PRO A 324 -22.26 19.44 -13.40
CA PRO A 324 -23.11 19.50 -12.21
C PRO A 324 -22.39 20.34 -11.13
N VAL A 325 -23.15 21.13 -10.38
CA VAL A 325 -22.62 21.92 -9.26
C VAL A 325 -22.97 21.20 -7.95
N VAL A 326 -22.02 21.12 -7.03
CA VAL A 326 -22.26 20.66 -5.67
C VAL A 326 -21.88 21.77 -4.71
N GLU A 327 -22.84 22.14 -3.86
CA GLU A 327 -22.70 23.10 -2.77
C GLU A 327 -22.93 22.33 -1.47
N VAL A 328 -22.04 22.47 -0.49
CA VAL A 328 -22.11 21.81 0.84
C VAL A 328 -21.93 22.83 1.95
N THR A 329 -22.53 22.55 3.10
CA THR A 329 -22.27 23.20 4.39
C THR A 329 -21.99 22.12 5.43
N ASP A 330 -20.84 22.20 6.10
CA ASP A 330 -20.45 21.21 7.11
C ASP A 330 -21.17 21.46 8.45
N PRO A 331 -21.12 20.52 9.43
CA PRO A 331 -21.74 20.70 10.75
C PRO A 331 -21.21 21.92 11.54
N TYR A 332 -20.05 22.43 11.13
CA TYR A 332 -19.38 23.57 11.74
C TYR A 332 -19.75 24.90 11.06
N GLY A 333 -20.51 24.88 9.95
CA GLY A 333 -21.01 26.06 9.26
C GLY A 333 -20.11 26.59 8.15
N ARG A 334 -18.96 25.96 7.86
CA ARG A 334 -18.20 26.27 6.65
C ARG A 334 -19.04 25.88 5.44
N SER A 335 -18.96 26.65 4.36
CA SER A 335 -19.64 26.34 3.11
C SER A 335 -18.64 26.24 1.96
N GLY A 336 -18.85 25.25 1.09
CA GLY A 336 -17.92 24.84 0.05
C GLY A 336 -18.61 24.50 -1.26
N ARG A 337 -17.93 24.76 -2.38
CA ARG A 337 -18.52 24.66 -3.72
C ARG A 337 -17.56 23.98 -4.70
N THR A 338 -18.09 23.06 -5.50
CA THR A 338 -17.33 22.37 -6.55
C THR A 338 -18.18 22.17 -7.80
N SER A 339 -17.52 21.81 -8.91
CA SER A 339 -18.17 21.50 -10.19
C SER A 339 -17.59 20.22 -10.76
N GLY A 340 -18.47 19.32 -11.20
CA GLY A 340 -18.09 18.06 -11.82
C GLY A 340 -17.63 18.22 -13.28
N ARG A 341 -17.66 17.11 -14.03
CA ARG A 341 -17.41 17.12 -15.48
C ARG A 341 -18.72 17.37 -16.23
N LYS A 342 -18.65 18.00 -17.42
CA LYS A 342 -19.79 18.09 -18.34
C LYS A 342 -20.30 16.68 -18.68
N LEU A 343 -21.61 16.50 -18.72
CA LEU A 343 -22.23 15.18 -18.90
C LEU A 343 -22.79 15.06 -20.31
N VAL A 344 -22.68 13.86 -20.89
CA VAL A 344 -23.40 13.48 -22.10
C VAL A 344 -24.15 12.19 -21.80
N VAL A 345 -25.44 12.18 -22.08
CA VAL A 345 -26.32 11.04 -21.90
C VAL A 345 -26.83 10.65 -23.27
N ASP A 346 -26.68 9.36 -23.58
CA ASP A 346 -27.06 8.78 -24.85
C ASP A 346 -27.43 7.32 -24.57
N THR A 347 -28.69 6.96 -24.74
CA THR A 347 -29.25 5.62 -24.50
C THR A 347 -29.72 4.95 -25.79
N ALA A 348 -29.56 5.61 -26.94
CA ALA A 348 -29.84 5.03 -28.24
C ALA A 348 -28.82 3.92 -28.54
N ALA A 349 -29.31 2.71 -28.84
CA ALA A 349 -28.44 1.65 -29.34
C ALA A 349 -28.24 1.81 -30.86
N PRO A 350 -27.01 1.68 -31.38
CA PRO A 350 -26.71 2.01 -32.77
C PRO A 350 -27.45 1.10 -33.75
N ALA A 351 -27.91 1.65 -34.87
CA ALA A 351 -28.60 0.87 -35.89
C ALA A 351 -27.70 -0.25 -36.44
N LEU A 352 -28.25 -1.48 -36.58
CA LEU A 352 -27.53 -2.65 -37.09
C LEU A 352 -28.43 -3.55 -37.96
N THR A 353 -28.00 -3.77 -39.21
CA THR A 353 -28.54 -4.77 -40.14
C THR A 353 -27.44 -5.74 -40.57
N VAL A 354 -27.80 -7.01 -40.76
CA VAL A 354 -26.89 -8.09 -41.15
C VAL A 354 -27.61 -9.03 -42.11
N VAL A 355 -26.95 -9.40 -43.21
CA VAL A 355 -27.45 -10.37 -44.20
C VAL A 355 -26.32 -11.35 -44.54
N SER A 356 -26.59 -12.65 -44.45
CA SER A 356 -25.65 -13.72 -44.85
C SER A 356 -25.83 -14.13 -46.30
N ASP A 357 -24.73 -14.33 -47.03
CA ASP A 357 -24.71 -14.93 -48.36
C ASP A 357 -24.80 -16.47 -48.25
N ALA A 358 -26.02 -17.00 -48.41
CA ALA A 358 -26.27 -18.45 -48.40
C ALA A 358 -25.68 -19.17 -49.63
N GLY A 359 -25.46 -18.45 -50.75
CA GLY A 359 -24.84 -19.00 -51.95
C GLY A 359 -23.37 -19.31 -51.73
N ARG A 360 -22.63 -18.42 -51.05
CA ARG A 360 -21.22 -18.68 -50.67
C ARG A 360 -21.09 -19.61 -49.46
N ALA A 361 -22.00 -19.52 -48.49
CA ALA A 361 -21.99 -20.42 -47.32
C ALA A 361 -22.14 -21.91 -47.71
N SER A 362 -22.87 -22.23 -48.79
CA SER A 362 -22.97 -23.60 -49.30
C SER A 362 -21.71 -24.14 -50.02
N HIS A 363 -20.64 -23.34 -50.09
CA HIS A 363 -19.34 -23.66 -50.65
C HIS A 363 -18.18 -23.36 -49.65
N GLY A 364 -18.43 -23.45 -48.34
CA GLY A 364 -17.45 -23.26 -47.26
C GLY A 364 -17.17 -21.81 -46.83
N ASP A 365 -17.51 -20.80 -47.63
CA ASP A 365 -17.19 -19.40 -47.38
C ASP A 365 -18.38 -18.59 -46.85
N LEU A 366 -18.50 -18.46 -45.53
CA LEU A 366 -19.52 -17.60 -44.94
C LEU A 366 -19.18 -16.12 -45.17
N THR A 367 -19.92 -15.47 -46.07
CA THR A 367 -19.87 -14.02 -46.27
C THR A 367 -21.07 -13.34 -45.61
N LEU A 368 -20.81 -12.31 -44.80
CA LEU A 368 -21.80 -11.48 -44.13
C LEU A 368 -21.71 -10.05 -44.66
N ALA A 369 -22.82 -9.49 -45.12
CA ALA A 369 -22.97 -8.06 -45.31
C ALA A 369 -23.51 -7.43 -44.03
N VAL A 370 -22.72 -6.57 -43.39
CA VAL A 370 -23.09 -5.83 -42.19
C VAL A 370 -23.21 -4.35 -42.52
N THR A 371 -24.30 -3.71 -42.09
CA THR A 371 -24.40 -2.25 -42.08
C THR A 371 -24.73 -1.81 -40.66
N ALA A 372 -23.88 -0.98 -40.08
CA ALA A 372 -24.07 -0.44 -38.74
C ALA A 372 -23.83 1.07 -38.75
N GLU A 373 -24.36 1.78 -37.77
CA GLU A 373 -24.18 3.23 -37.63
C GLU A 373 -22.70 3.64 -37.62
N ALA A 374 -22.39 4.80 -38.24
CA ALA A 374 -21.03 5.28 -38.38
C ALA A 374 -20.32 5.42 -37.02
N ARG A 375 -19.01 5.09 -37.00
CA ARG A 375 -18.15 5.07 -35.81
C ARG A 375 -18.51 4.02 -34.74
N SER A 376 -19.58 3.24 -34.92
CA SER A 376 -19.85 2.08 -34.06
C SER A 376 -18.83 0.96 -34.28
N LYS A 377 -18.32 0.38 -33.19
CA LYS A 377 -17.48 -0.82 -33.20
C LYS A 377 -18.35 -2.05 -33.41
N VAL A 378 -18.12 -2.76 -34.52
CA VAL A 378 -18.79 -4.01 -34.87
C VAL A 378 -17.90 -5.19 -34.50
N VAL A 379 -18.43 -6.18 -33.81
CA VAL A 379 -17.79 -7.48 -33.53
C VAL A 379 -18.69 -8.58 -34.08
N VAL A 380 -18.11 -9.56 -34.78
CA VAL A 380 -18.78 -10.76 -35.29
C VAL A 380 -18.24 -11.96 -34.53
N ALA A 381 -19.11 -12.88 -34.11
CA ALA A 381 -18.72 -14.16 -33.51
C ALA A 381 -19.43 -15.31 -34.22
N TYR A 382 -18.70 -16.40 -34.44
CA TYR A 382 -19.17 -17.62 -35.09
C TYR A 382 -19.17 -18.73 -34.02
N GLY A 383 -20.33 -19.00 -33.42
CA GLY A 383 -20.40 -19.84 -32.22
C GLY A 383 -19.60 -19.22 -31.06
N SER A 384 -18.62 -19.96 -30.53
CA SER A 384 -17.71 -19.50 -29.46
C SER A 384 -16.51 -18.67 -29.97
N THR A 385 -16.25 -18.63 -31.28
CA THR A 385 -15.05 -17.96 -31.83
C THR A 385 -15.37 -16.54 -32.31
N ALA A 386 -14.78 -15.54 -31.66
CA ALA A 386 -14.88 -14.15 -32.09
C ALA A 386 -13.95 -13.84 -33.28
N HIS A 387 -14.44 -13.01 -34.20
CA HIS A 387 -13.66 -12.38 -35.27
C HIS A 387 -13.06 -11.06 -34.77
N ALA A 388 -11.99 -10.59 -35.44
CA ALA A 388 -11.52 -9.23 -35.26
C ALA A 388 -12.64 -8.23 -35.60
N GLY A 389 -12.95 -7.33 -34.66
CA GLY A 389 -13.94 -6.29 -34.86
C GLY A 389 -13.41 -5.13 -35.72
N PHE A 390 -14.33 -4.40 -36.35
CA PHE A 390 -14.03 -3.22 -37.17
C PHE A 390 -14.88 -2.03 -36.74
N THR A 391 -14.44 -0.80 -37.04
CA THR A 391 -15.24 0.41 -36.84
C THR A 391 -16.07 0.66 -38.10
N SER A 392 -17.39 0.74 -37.98
CA SER A 392 -18.28 1.00 -39.11
C SER A 392 -18.06 2.40 -39.70
N ALA A 393 -18.04 2.48 -41.02
CA ALA A 393 -18.02 3.73 -41.78
C ALA A 393 -19.44 4.18 -42.20
N GLY A 394 -20.49 3.65 -41.57
CA GLY A 394 -21.90 4.00 -41.83
C GLY A 394 -22.51 3.38 -43.09
N HIS A 395 -21.73 2.64 -43.87
CA HIS A 395 -22.15 1.97 -45.10
C HIS A 395 -21.87 0.46 -45.04
N ARG A 396 -22.43 -0.28 -45.99
CA ARG A 396 -22.39 -1.75 -46.05
C ARG A 396 -20.94 -2.25 -46.17
N THR A 397 -20.48 -3.00 -45.16
CA THR A 397 -19.17 -3.68 -45.14
C THR A 397 -19.37 -5.19 -45.24
N THR A 398 -18.50 -5.87 -46.01
CA THR A 398 -18.52 -7.34 -46.13
C THR A 398 -17.44 -7.98 -45.26
N VAL A 399 -17.84 -8.97 -44.45
CA VAL A 399 -16.94 -9.82 -43.65
C VAL A 399 -17.05 -11.25 -44.18
N THR A 400 -15.96 -11.84 -44.65
CA THR A 400 -15.91 -13.22 -45.16
C THR A 400 -15.05 -14.09 -44.26
N ARG A 401 -15.52 -15.31 -43.96
CA ARG A 401 -14.80 -16.30 -43.17
C ARG A 401 -15.04 -17.71 -43.73
N ALA A 402 -13.96 -18.37 -44.17
CA ALA A 402 -13.97 -19.81 -44.41
C ALA A 402 -14.26 -20.56 -43.10
N LEU A 403 -15.22 -21.48 -43.15
CA LEU A 403 -15.67 -22.32 -42.04
C LEU A 403 -15.85 -23.76 -42.53
N SER A 404 -15.70 -24.73 -41.61
CA SER A 404 -16.01 -26.13 -41.90
C SER A 404 -17.52 -26.30 -42.15
N PRO A 405 -17.96 -27.35 -42.87
CA PRO A 405 -19.38 -27.69 -42.97
C PRO A 405 -20.02 -27.88 -41.59
N GLY A 406 -21.19 -27.28 -41.38
CA GLY A 406 -21.88 -27.25 -40.08
C GLY A 406 -22.83 -26.06 -39.93
N THR A 407 -23.72 -26.11 -38.93
CA THR A 407 -24.63 -25.00 -38.61
C THR A 407 -24.03 -24.10 -37.53
N TYR A 408 -23.86 -22.81 -37.85
CA TYR A 408 -23.27 -21.81 -36.96
C TYR A 408 -24.32 -20.82 -36.46
N ARG A 409 -24.34 -20.61 -35.14
CA ARG A 409 -25.01 -19.45 -34.53
C ARG A 409 -24.07 -18.24 -34.63
N VAL A 410 -24.31 -17.41 -35.63
CA VAL A 410 -23.59 -16.15 -35.82
C VAL A 410 -24.18 -15.10 -34.88
N THR A 411 -23.33 -14.35 -34.18
CA THR A 411 -23.74 -13.20 -33.36
C THR A 411 -22.96 -11.98 -33.81
N VAL A 412 -23.65 -10.92 -34.20
CA VAL A 412 -23.06 -9.64 -34.58
C VAL A 412 -23.51 -8.59 -33.58
N THR A 413 -22.54 -7.91 -32.97
CA THR A 413 -22.78 -6.83 -32.00
C THR A 413 -22.20 -5.54 -32.54
N ALA A 414 -23.02 -4.52 -32.71
CA ALA A 414 -22.56 -3.15 -32.90
C ALA A 414 -22.62 -2.41 -31.57
N THR A 415 -21.59 -1.63 -31.24
CA THR A 415 -21.50 -0.83 -30.01
C THR A 415 -21.01 0.57 -30.35
N ASP A 416 -21.70 1.60 -29.86
CA ASP A 416 -21.36 2.99 -30.14
C ASP A 416 -20.18 3.51 -29.29
N ALA A 417 -19.95 4.83 -29.33
CA ALA A 417 -18.91 5.49 -28.53
C ALA A 417 -19.27 5.67 -27.04
N TYR A 418 -20.53 5.47 -26.66
CA TYR A 418 -21.05 5.63 -25.29
C TYR A 418 -21.30 4.28 -24.57
N GLY A 419 -21.13 3.17 -25.29
CA GLY A 419 -21.24 1.80 -24.79
C GLY A 419 -22.63 1.19 -24.93
N ASN A 420 -23.57 1.82 -25.66
CA ASN A 420 -24.85 1.21 -25.98
C ASN A 420 -24.64 0.23 -27.16
N ALA A 421 -25.41 -0.87 -27.20
CA ALA A 421 -25.14 -1.95 -28.14
C ALA A 421 -26.40 -2.61 -28.71
N THR A 422 -26.37 -2.87 -30.02
CA THR A 422 -27.37 -3.67 -30.74
C THR A 422 -26.77 -5.02 -31.10
N VAL A 423 -27.47 -6.10 -30.74
CA VAL A 423 -27.05 -7.48 -31.04
C VAL A 423 -28.01 -8.11 -32.05
N ARG A 424 -27.47 -8.78 -33.07
CA ARG A 424 -28.22 -9.59 -34.04
C ARG A 424 -27.67 -11.00 -34.05
N HIS A 425 -28.57 -11.99 -33.94
CA HIS A 425 -28.23 -13.40 -34.10
C HIS A 425 -28.75 -13.91 -35.45
N LEU A 426 -27.96 -14.72 -36.14
CA LEU A 426 -28.34 -15.45 -37.34
C LEU A 426 -27.99 -16.92 -37.16
N SER A 427 -28.82 -17.82 -37.67
CA SER A 427 -28.44 -19.22 -37.87
C SER A 427 -28.06 -19.40 -39.33
N VAL A 428 -26.85 -19.86 -39.60
CA VAL A 428 -26.36 -20.08 -40.97
C VAL A 428 -25.76 -21.47 -41.08
N SER A 429 -26.22 -22.24 -42.05
CA SER A 429 -25.61 -23.53 -42.41
C SER A 429 -24.50 -23.31 -43.45
N VAL A 430 -23.34 -23.89 -43.19
CA VAL A 430 -22.18 -23.94 -44.08
C VAL A 430 -22.06 -25.37 -44.63
N ASP A 431 -21.74 -25.52 -45.90
CA ASP A 431 -21.70 -26.81 -46.63
C ASP A 431 -20.51 -26.82 -47.64
N ASP A 432 -20.06 -27.98 -48.14
CA ASP A 432 -19.03 -28.12 -49.20
C ASP A 432 -19.65 -28.68 -50.49
N ARG A 433 -20.62 -27.95 -51.05
CA ARG A 433 -21.29 -28.36 -52.29
C ARG A 433 -20.44 -28.04 -53.50
N ARG A 434 -19.66 -29.02 -53.95
CA ARG A 434 -18.90 -28.89 -55.20
C ARG A 434 -19.83 -28.76 -56.40
N THR A 435 -19.64 -27.70 -57.17
CA THR A 435 -20.36 -27.40 -58.40
C THR A 435 -20.13 -28.47 -59.47
N ALA A 436 -21.06 -28.59 -60.43
CA ALA A 436 -20.92 -29.51 -61.56
C ALA A 436 -19.61 -29.29 -62.37
N GLY A 437 -19.15 -28.04 -62.48
CA GLY A 437 -17.85 -27.72 -63.11
C GLY A 437 -16.65 -28.23 -62.30
N GLN A 438 -16.70 -28.19 -60.97
CA GLN A 438 -15.67 -28.79 -60.11
C GLN A 438 -15.68 -30.32 -60.18
N TRP A 439 -16.84 -30.95 -60.28
CA TRP A 439 -16.95 -32.40 -60.53
C TRP A 439 -16.40 -32.79 -61.90
N LEU A 440 -16.71 -32.05 -62.96
CA LEU A 440 -16.12 -32.23 -64.30
C LEU A 440 -14.60 -32.08 -64.29
N LEU A 441 -14.07 -31.05 -63.62
CA LEU A 441 -12.62 -30.87 -63.45
C LEU A 441 -11.96 -32.00 -62.65
N LEU A 442 -12.65 -32.55 -61.65
CA LEU A 442 -12.15 -33.68 -60.86
C LEU A 442 -12.17 -34.98 -61.66
N LEU A 443 -13.24 -35.24 -62.43
CA LEU A 443 -13.35 -36.38 -63.33
C LEU A 443 -12.33 -36.30 -64.48
N PHE A 444 -12.14 -35.12 -65.07
CA PHE A 444 -11.06 -34.87 -66.06
C PHE A 444 -9.68 -35.14 -65.47
N LYS A 445 -9.40 -34.71 -64.22
CA LYS A 445 -8.14 -35.02 -63.52
C LYS A 445 -7.98 -36.53 -63.29
N VAL A 446 -9.04 -37.25 -62.92
CA VAL A 446 -9.01 -38.71 -62.74
C VAL A 446 -8.72 -39.42 -64.08
N VAL A 447 -9.38 -39.02 -65.17
CA VAL A 447 -9.12 -39.58 -66.52
C VAL A 447 -7.71 -39.26 -66.99
N LEU A 448 -7.22 -38.03 -66.79
CA LEU A 448 -5.85 -37.62 -67.12
C LEU A 448 -4.81 -38.44 -66.33
N VAL A 449 -5.05 -38.66 -65.03
CA VAL A 449 -4.20 -39.49 -64.18
C VAL A 449 -4.25 -40.97 -64.60
N ALA A 450 -5.41 -41.51 -64.95
CA ALA A 450 -5.54 -42.87 -65.46
C ALA A 450 -4.78 -43.07 -66.78
N ALA A 451 -4.89 -42.12 -67.71
CA ALA A 451 -4.13 -42.10 -68.97
C ALA A 451 -2.62 -41.98 -68.72
N LEU A 452 -2.20 -41.14 -67.77
CA LEU A 452 -0.79 -41.03 -67.34
C LEU A 452 -0.28 -42.35 -66.73
N ILE A 453 -1.08 -43.02 -65.89
CA ILE A 453 -0.73 -44.31 -65.30
C ILE A 453 -0.59 -45.39 -66.39
N ALA A 454 -1.53 -45.44 -67.34
CA ALA A 454 -1.47 -46.37 -68.48
C ALA A 454 -0.23 -46.13 -69.36
N ALA A 455 0.05 -44.87 -69.72
CA ALA A 455 1.24 -44.49 -70.48
C ALA A 455 2.54 -44.79 -69.72
N VAL A 456 2.61 -44.48 -68.43
CA VAL A 456 3.75 -44.79 -67.55
C VAL A 456 3.94 -46.30 -67.38
N TRP A 457 2.86 -47.09 -67.34
CA TRP A 457 2.92 -48.55 -67.29
C TRP A 457 3.44 -49.15 -68.60
N TYR A 458 2.89 -48.71 -69.74
CA TYR A 458 3.35 -49.11 -71.07
C TYR A 458 4.84 -48.78 -71.29
N VAL A 459 5.24 -47.54 -71.00
CA VAL A 459 6.64 -47.10 -71.08
C VAL A 459 7.52 -47.85 -70.08
N ARG A 460 7.08 -48.08 -68.83
CA ARG A 460 7.83 -48.91 -67.86
C ARG A 460 8.05 -50.33 -68.40
N ARG A 461 7.02 -51.01 -68.89
CA ARG A 461 7.11 -52.39 -69.39
C ARG A 461 8.12 -52.51 -70.54
N ARG A 462 8.16 -51.53 -71.45
CA ARG A 462 9.10 -51.51 -72.59
C ARG A 462 10.51 -51.00 -72.26
N THR A 463 10.73 -50.34 -71.11
CA THR A 463 12.03 -49.70 -70.76
C THR A 463 12.71 -50.21 -69.49
N ARG A 464 12.07 -51.09 -68.69
CA ARG A 464 12.67 -51.69 -67.47
C ARG A 464 14.11 -52.20 -67.66
N PRO A 465 14.41 -53.17 -68.56
CA PRO A 465 15.75 -53.74 -68.68
C PRO A 465 16.81 -52.68 -69.04
N ALA A 466 16.49 -51.75 -69.95
CA ALA A 466 17.39 -50.64 -70.30
C ALA A 466 17.60 -49.64 -69.15
N ARG A 467 16.61 -49.46 -68.26
CA ARG A 467 16.70 -48.58 -67.08
C ARG A 467 17.44 -49.26 -65.94
N GLU A 468 17.28 -50.57 -65.75
CA GLU A 468 18.02 -51.37 -64.77
C GLU A 468 19.51 -51.49 -65.17
N ALA A 469 19.82 -51.80 -66.43
CA ALA A 469 21.19 -51.78 -66.95
C ALA A 469 21.88 -50.41 -66.78
N ARG A 470 21.19 -49.30 -67.12
CA ARG A 470 21.72 -47.93 -66.92
C ARG A 470 21.87 -47.56 -65.44
N ARG A 471 21.11 -48.17 -64.52
CA ARG A 471 21.28 -47.99 -63.07
C ARG A 471 22.48 -48.77 -62.54
N ALA A 472 22.66 -50.02 -62.96
CA ALA A 472 23.82 -50.84 -62.64
C ALA A 472 25.13 -50.18 -63.11
N ALA A 473 25.20 -49.76 -64.38
CA ALA A 473 26.36 -49.06 -64.93
C ALA A 473 26.69 -47.75 -64.18
N ARG A 474 25.66 -46.98 -63.77
CA ARG A 474 25.85 -45.76 -62.95
C ARG A 474 26.24 -46.05 -61.50
N ALA A 475 25.94 -47.23 -60.96
CA ALA A 475 26.38 -47.65 -59.62
C ALA A 475 27.84 -48.13 -59.67
N LEU A 476 28.17 -48.98 -60.64
CA LEU A 476 29.54 -49.44 -60.89
C LEU A 476 30.49 -48.26 -61.12
N GLY A 477 30.15 -47.37 -62.05
CA GLY A 477 30.91 -46.15 -62.31
C GLY A 477 30.86 -45.08 -61.21
N ARG A 478 30.23 -45.32 -60.05
CA ARG A 478 30.45 -44.54 -58.81
C ARG A 478 31.46 -45.27 -57.92
N PHE A 479 31.20 -46.54 -57.64
CA PHE A 479 32.09 -47.44 -56.90
C PHE A 479 33.53 -47.42 -57.44
N GLU A 480 33.73 -47.39 -58.76
CA GLU A 480 35.07 -47.32 -59.38
C GLU A 480 35.82 -46.02 -59.05
N ARG A 481 35.13 -44.87 -58.95
CA ARG A 481 35.75 -43.60 -58.53
C ARG A 481 36.02 -43.59 -57.03
N GLU A 482 35.04 -43.99 -56.23
CA GLU A 482 35.16 -44.08 -54.77
C GLU A 482 36.31 -45.03 -54.37
N LEU A 483 36.44 -46.19 -55.04
CA LEU A 483 37.55 -47.12 -54.86
C LEU A 483 38.88 -46.56 -55.36
N GLY A 484 38.89 -45.78 -56.45
CA GLY A 484 40.08 -45.11 -56.97
C GLY A 484 40.60 -43.99 -56.06
N GLU A 485 39.70 -43.23 -55.45
CA GLU A 485 40.01 -42.22 -54.42
C GLU A 485 40.53 -42.88 -53.15
N TRP A 486 39.83 -43.90 -52.65
CA TRP A 486 40.28 -44.71 -51.52
C TRP A 486 41.66 -45.36 -51.74
N ARG A 487 41.96 -45.84 -52.96
CA ARG A 487 43.29 -46.39 -53.30
C ARG A 487 44.40 -45.35 -53.17
N ARG A 488 44.23 -44.16 -53.76
CA ARG A 488 45.25 -43.09 -53.70
C ARG A 488 45.54 -42.63 -52.28
N GLU A 489 44.50 -42.51 -51.44
CA GLU A 489 44.70 -42.14 -50.04
C GLU A 489 45.40 -43.25 -49.24
N ARG A 490 45.09 -44.53 -49.53
CA ARG A 490 45.80 -45.66 -48.94
C ARG A 490 47.27 -45.67 -49.34
N GLU A 491 47.56 -45.42 -50.61
CA GLU A 491 48.91 -45.36 -51.18
C GLU A 491 49.73 -44.25 -50.53
N ARG A 492 49.18 -43.03 -50.42
CA ARG A 492 49.76 -41.90 -49.66
C ARG A 492 50.03 -42.24 -48.19
N LEU A 493 49.10 -42.92 -47.50
CA LEU A 493 49.29 -43.32 -46.10
C LEU A 493 50.37 -44.41 -45.94
N VAL A 494 50.51 -45.32 -46.90
CA VAL A 494 51.57 -46.34 -46.95
C VAL A 494 52.92 -45.69 -47.24
N GLU A 495 53.02 -44.82 -48.24
CA GLU A 495 54.24 -44.08 -48.60
C GLU A 495 54.77 -43.26 -47.40
N LEU A 496 53.89 -42.60 -46.65
CA LEU A 496 54.26 -41.89 -45.42
C LEU A 496 54.74 -42.83 -44.30
N ALA A 497 54.23 -44.06 -44.23
CA ALA A 497 54.62 -45.06 -43.23
C ALA A 497 55.94 -45.77 -43.58
N GLU A 498 56.22 -45.98 -44.86
CA GLU A 498 57.48 -46.51 -45.39
C GLU A 498 58.58 -45.46 -45.22
N PHE A 499 58.31 -44.22 -45.67
CA PHE A 499 59.19 -43.07 -45.43
C PHE A 499 59.50 -42.87 -43.93
N ALA A 500 58.50 -43.00 -43.04
CA ALA A 500 58.71 -42.89 -41.60
C ALA A 500 59.66 -43.97 -41.03
N ALA A 501 59.77 -45.13 -41.68
CA ALA A 501 60.67 -46.21 -41.30
C ALA A 501 62.09 -45.96 -41.85
N GLU A 502 62.22 -45.66 -43.14
CA GLU A 502 63.50 -45.54 -43.86
C GLU A 502 64.35 -44.32 -43.48
N LEU A 503 63.73 -43.27 -42.90
CA LEU A 503 64.43 -42.06 -42.42
C LEU A 503 65.74 -42.42 -41.69
N GLY A 504 66.86 -41.83 -42.07
CA GLY A 504 68.13 -41.96 -41.35
C GLY A 504 68.76 -43.36 -41.29
N GLU A 505 68.16 -44.43 -41.83
CA GLU A 505 68.89 -45.70 -42.10
C GLU A 505 69.79 -45.55 -43.34
N ALA A 506 69.43 -44.66 -44.26
CA ALA A 506 70.22 -44.34 -45.44
C ALA A 506 71.41 -43.41 -45.12
N GLU A 507 72.57 -43.97 -44.73
CA GLU A 507 73.86 -43.26 -44.74
C GLU A 507 74.30 -42.78 -46.15
N GLN A 508 73.55 -43.13 -47.20
CA GLN A 508 73.88 -42.87 -48.61
C GLN A 508 72.84 -41.99 -49.35
N GLY A 509 71.79 -41.52 -48.68
CA GLY A 509 70.63 -40.86 -49.33
C GLY A 509 70.65 -39.32 -49.40
N ALA A 510 71.34 -38.65 -48.48
CA ALA A 510 71.41 -37.19 -48.42
C ALA A 510 72.87 -36.71 -48.42
N GLY A 511 73.14 -35.61 -49.13
CA GLY A 511 74.51 -35.15 -49.42
C GLY A 511 75.38 -34.93 -48.17
N GLY A 512 76.68 -35.22 -48.33
CA GLY A 512 77.68 -35.06 -47.27
C GLY A 512 77.65 -33.66 -46.63
N TRP A 513 77.88 -33.61 -45.32
CA TRP A 513 77.64 -32.43 -44.47
C TRP A 513 78.21 -31.14 -45.06
N ALA A 514 77.34 -30.24 -45.52
CA ALA A 514 77.73 -29.02 -46.21
C ALA A 514 78.34 -27.97 -45.26
N ALA A 515 79.29 -27.18 -45.76
CA ALA A 515 80.10 -26.28 -44.94
C ALA A 515 79.31 -25.11 -44.32
N ASP A 516 78.26 -24.65 -45.02
CA ASP A 516 77.32 -23.60 -44.61
C ASP A 516 76.41 -24.02 -43.44
N TRP A 517 76.13 -25.32 -43.29
CA TRP A 517 75.35 -25.88 -42.19
C TRP A 517 76.07 -25.70 -40.83
N GLY A 518 77.38 -25.42 -40.85
CA GLY A 518 78.22 -25.21 -39.68
C GLY A 518 78.98 -26.48 -39.28
N LYS A 519 79.32 -26.63 -37.98
CA LYS A 519 80.01 -27.83 -37.50
C LYS A 519 79.01 -28.97 -37.21
N ARG A 520 79.25 -30.15 -37.81
CA ARG A 520 78.59 -31.43 -37.48
C ARG A 520 78.90 -31.81 -36.03
N LYS A 521 77.91 -32.34 -35.30
CA LYS A 521 78.11 -32.88 -33.95
C LYS A 521 78.49 -34.36 -33.99
N ARG A 522 79.14 -34.86 -32.94
CA ARG A 522 79.48 -36.28 -32.83
C ARG A 522 78.18 -37.11 -32.81
N GLY A 523 78.10 -38.11 -33.69
CA GLY A 523 76.92 -38.96 -33.84
C GLY A 523 75.71 -38.27 -34.49
N GLU A 524 75.88 -37.12 -35.14
CA GLU A 524 74.77 -36.44 -35.84
C GLU A 524 74.63 -36.95 -37.28
N SER A 525 73.50 -37.57 -37.61
CA SER A 525 73.09 -37.93 -38.98
C SER A 525 72.03 -36.96 -39.51
N VAL A 526 71.97 -36.80 -40.84
CA VAL A 526 70.91 -36.04 -41.52
C VAL A 526 69.75 -36.98 -41.81
N CYS A 527 68.54 -36.58 -41.45
CA CYS A 527 67.33 -37.35 -41.65
C CYS A 527 66.55 -36.88 -42.88
N TRP A 528 66.48 -35.57 -43.13
CA TRP A 528 65.71 -34.98 -44.22
C TRP A 528 66.20 -33.59 -44.61
N VAL A 529 66.06 -33.23 -45.89
CA VAL A 529 66.43 -31.92 -46.44
C VAL A 529 65.33 -31.44 -47.40
N THR A 530 64.88 -30.18 -47.27
CA THR A 530 63.87 -29.57 -48.16
C THR A 530 63.92 -28.03 -48.09
N ASP A 531 63.05 -27.33 -48.82
CA ASP A 531 62.89 -25.87 -48.75
C ASP A 531 61.84 -25.46 -47.70
N ALA A 532 62.16 -24.47 -46.86
CA ALA A 532 61.22 -23.91 -45.89
C ALA A 532 61.41 -22.41 -45.62
N ASP A 533 60.37 -21.78 -45.08
CA ASP A 533 60.38 -20.40 -44.60
C ASP A 533 60.55 -20.35 -43.07
N LEU A 534 61.46 -19.52 -42.57
CA LEU A 534 61.52 -19.17 -41.15
C LEU A 534 60.31 -18.31 -40.81
N VAL A 535 59.51 -18.74 -39.84
CA VAL A 535 58.34 -17.99 -39.38
C VAL A 535 58.40 -17.63 -37.90
N GLN A 536 57.76 -16.51 -37.55
CA GLN A 536 57.57 -16.05 -36.18
C GLN A 536 56.11 -15.66 -35.94
N PRO A 537 55.56 -15.93 -34.73
CA PRO A 537 54.23 -15.49 -34.37
C PRO A 537 54.21 -13.98 -34.13
N GLY A 538 53.04 -13.39 -34.38
CA GLY A 538 52.72 -11.98 -34.16
C GLY A 538 51.21 -11.81 -34.31
N THR A 539 50.75 -10.74 -34.96
CA THR A 539 49.35 -10.61 -35.44
C THR A 539 48.98 -11.61 -36.56
N GLY A 540 49.95 -12.38 -37.04
CA GLY A 540 49.81 -13.47 -37.99
C GLY A 540 51.11 -14.27 -38.12
N VAL A 541 51.19 -15.17 -39.10
CA VAL A 541 52.40 -15.98 -39.36
C VAL A 541 53.38 -15.19 -40.23
N SER A 542 54.25 -14.41 -39.59
CA SER A 542 55.25 -13.59 -40.30
C SER A 542 56.42 -14.43 -40.80
N VAL A 543 56.68 -14.40 -42.11
CA VAL A 543 57.92 -14.94 -42.71
C VAL A 543 59.07 -13.96 -42.42
N ARG A 544 60.23 -14.50 -42.04
CA ARG A 544 61.42 -13.74 -41.63
C ARG A 544 62.66 -14.05 -42.45
N ASP A 545 62.71 -15.23 -43.04
CA ASP A 545 63.80 -15.73 -43.90
C ASP A 545 63.28 -16.93 -44.70
N THR A 546 63.99 -17.33 -45.75
CA THR A 546 63.67 -18.49 -46.61
C THR A 546 64.96 -19.22 -46.95
N GLY A 547 64.95 -20.55 -46.91
CA GLY A 547 66.11 -21.34 -47.29
C GLY A 547 65.98 -22.83 -46.98
N THR A 548 67.10 -23.52 -46.97
CA THR A 548 67.15 -24.98 -46.83
C THR A 548 66.88 -25.40 -45.38
N LEU A 549 65.84 -26.21 -45.18
CA LEU A 549 65.56 -26.93 -43.95
C LEU A 549 66.39 -28.21 -43.93
N VAL A 550 67.17 -28.41 -42.86
CA VAL A 550 67.90 -29.65 -42.61
C VAL A 550 67.44 -30.20 -41.26
N VAL A 551 66.83 -31.38 -41.30
CA VAL A 551 66.43 -32.13 -40.11
C VAL A 551 67.52 -33.17 -39.81
N THR A 552 68.09 -33.12 -38.61
CA THR A 552 69.11 -34.08 -38.14
C THR A 552 68.58 -34.81 -36.90
N GLY A 553 69.19 -35.93 -36.51
CA GLY A 553 68.84 -36.65 -35.27
C GLY A 553 69.11 -35.88 -33.96
N GLN A 554 69.56 -34.61 -34.02
CA GLN A 554 69.85 -33.78 -32.84
C GLN A 554 69.24 -32.36 -32.91
N ARG A 555 68.82 -31.89 -34.09
CA ARG A 555 68.32 -30.53 -34.31
C ARG A 555 67.58 -30.38 -35.63
N VAL A 556 66.77 -29.33 -35.69
CA VAL A 556 66.36 -28.72 -36.96
C VAL A 556 67.22 -27.48 -37.21
N LEU A 557 67.76 -27.37 -38.42
CA LEU A 557 68.48 -26.22 -38.95
C LEU A 557 67.66 -25.60 -40.08
N LEU A 558 67.67 -24.27 -40.19
CA LEU A 558 67.26 -23.57 -41.41
C LEU A 558 68.41 -22.66 -41.87
N ILE A 559 68.81 -22.82 -43.12
CA ILE A 559 69.91 -22.11 -43.75
C ILE A 559 69.34 -21.14 -44.79
N GLY A 560 68.94 -19.96 -44.32
CA GLY A 560 68.55 -18.82 -45.17
C GLY A 560 69.63 -17.73 -45.16
N ARG A 561 69.22 -16.45 -45.27
CA ARG A 561 70.11 -15.29 -45.07
C ARG A 561 70.72 -15.26 -43.66
N LYS A 562 70.08 -15.90 -42.68
CA LYS A 562 70.55 -16.14 -41.32
C LYS A 562 70.31 -17.60 -40.95
N ARG A 563 71.31 -18.25 -40.33
CA ARG A 563 71.12 -19.62 -39.79
C ARG A 563 70.21 -19.59 -38.58
N ARG A 564 69.10 -20.33 -38.62
CA ARG A 564 68.29 -20.67 -37.44
C ARG A 564 68.58 -22.12 -37.03
N GLU A 565 68.59 -22.37 -35.73
CA GLU A 565 68.86 -23.69 -35.15
C GLU A 565 67.91 -23.92 -33.97
N TRP A 566 67.26 -25.08 -33.92
CA TRP A 566 66.45 -25.58 -32.83
C TRP A 566 67.02 -26.92 -32.36
N LEU A 567 67.68 -26.91 -31.20
CA LEU A 567 68.29 -28.10 -30.60
C LEU A 567 67.24 -28.92 -29.85
N PHE A 568 67.17 -30.23 -30.13
CA PHE A 568 66.17 -31.09 -29.48
C PHE A 568 66.39 -31.21 -27.97
N SER A 569 67.64 -31.24 -27.51
CA SER A 569 68.00 -31.20 -26.07
C SER A 569 67.67 -29.88 -25.35
N LYS A 570 67.13 -28.88 -26.07
CA LYS A 570 66.64 -27.61 -25.52
C LYS A 570 65.19 -27.31 -25.96
N LEU A 571 64.47 -28.30 -26.49
CA LEU A 571 63.13 -28.16 -27.04
C LEU A 571 62.07 -28.33 -25.95
N VAL A 572 61.15 -27.37 -25.84
CA VAL A 572 60.04 -27.36 -24.85
C VAL A 572 58.75 -27.91 -25.45
N ARG A 573 58.48 -27.54 -26.70
CA ARG A 573 57.22 -27.81 -27.40
C ARG A 573 57.46 -27.77 -28.90
N VAL A 574 56.96 -28.78 -29.59
CA VAL A 574 56.74 -28.81 -31.04
C VAL A 574 55.25 -28.80 -31.27
N GLU A 575 54.77 -28.05 -32.25
CA GLU A 575 53.34 -27.92 -32.53
C GLU A 575 53.11 -27.75 -34.03
N HIS A 576 52.49 -28.75 -34.63
CA HIS A 576 52.18 -28.81 -36.05
C HIS A 576 50.79 -28.22 -36.30
N VAL A 577 50.72 -27.23 -37.20
CA VAL A 577 49.51 -26.49 -37.54
C VAL A 577 49.21 -26.71 -39.02
N GLY A 578 48.09 -27.35 -39.31
CA GLY A 578 47.78 -27.78 -40.69
C GLY A 578 48.75 -28.85 -41.20
N GLY A 579 49.00 -28.84 -42.51
CA GLY A 579 49.97 -29.74 -43.16
C GLY A 579 51.36 -29.11 -43.36
N ASP A 580 51.46 -27.79 -43.42
CA ASP A 580 52.65 -27.05 -43.89
C ASP A 580 53.49 -26.40 -42.78
N LEU A 581 52.98 -26.24 -41.56
CA LEU A 581 53.59 -25.36 -40.56
C LEU A 581 53.91 -26.08 -39.25
N THR A 582 55.13 -25.89 -38.74
CA THR A 582 55.57 -26.43 -37.44
C THR A 582 56.22 -25.35 -36.58
N TRP A 583 55.64 -25.08 -35.41
CA TRP A 583 56.20 -24.21 -34.38
C TRP A 583 57.14 -24.98 -33.44
N MET A 584 58.22 -24.33 -33.01
CA MET A 584 59.20 -24.92 -32.10
C MET A 584 59.61 -23.89 -31.03
N ARG A 585 59.41 -24.22 -29.76
CA ARG A 585 59.86 -23.42 -28.60
C ARG A 585 61.10 -24.08 -27.99
N VAL A 586 62.14 -23.28 -27.73
CA VAL A 586 63.37 -23.74 -27.06
C VAL A 586 63.63 -22.98 -25.75
N THR A 587 64.25 -23.61 -24.76
CA THR A 587 64.44 -23.05 -23.41
C THR A 587 65.40 -21.86 -23.39
N ASN A 588 66.41 -21.85 -24.26
CA ASN A 588 67.40 -20.78 -24.37
C ASN A 588 66.93 -19.57 -25.21
N ARG A 589 65.63 -19.43 -25.51
CA ARG A 589 65.06 -18.25 -26.19
C ARG A 589 63.67 -17.90 -25.68
N SER A 590 63.42 -16.62 -25.44
CA SER A 590 62.10 -16.08 -25.09
C SER A 590 61.08 -16.15 -26.24
N THR A 591 61.55 -16.18 -27.50
CA THR A 591 60.69 -16.16 -28.70
C THR A 591 60.52 -17.55 -29.33
N VAL A 592 59.27 -17.95 -29.53
CA VAL A 592 58.89 -19.08 -30.38
C VAL A 592 59.21 -18.73 -31.84
N SER A 593 59.68 -19.70 -32.61
CA SER A 593 59.79 -19.59 -34.07
C SER A 593 59.57 -20.94 -34.71
N GLY A 594 58.99 -20.97 -35.90
CA GLY A 594 58.66 -22.18 -36.62
C GLY A 594 59.28 -22.23 -38.01
N VAL A 595 58.92 -23.28 -38.73
CA VAL A 595 59.25 -23.48 -40.14
C VAL A 595 57.97 -23.78 -40.91
N ARG A 596 57.78 -23.14 -42.07
CA ARG A 596 56.74 -23.49 -43.05
C ARG A 596 57.38 -24.24 -44.20
N TYR A 597 56.94 -25.47 -44.45
CA TYR A 597 57.40 -26.35 -45.50
C TYR A 597 56.88 -25.88 -46.86
N ARG A 598 57.76 -25.74 -47.86
CA ARG A 598 57.39 -25.29 -49.21
C ARG A 598 57.16 -26.43 -50.19
N ARG A 599 57.66 -27.63 -49.87
CA ARG A 599 57.52 -28.88 -50.63
C ARG A 599 57.40 -30.05 -49.66
N ASP A 600 56.85 -31.17 -50.14
CA ASP A 600 56.81 -32.45 -49.44
C ASP A 600 56.37 -32.31 -47.98
N SER A 601 55.34 -31.49 -47.74
CA SER A 601 55.02 -30.95 -46.41
C SER A 601 54.71 -32.05 -45.40
N GLU A 602 54.05 -33.13 -45.83
CA GLU A 602 53.70 -34.26 -44.98
C GLU A 602 54.90 -35.17 -44.67
N LYS A 603 55.76 -35.45 -45.67
CA LYS A 603 57.04 -36.14 -45.44
C LYS A 603 57.95 -35.30 -44.53
N THR A 604 58.04 -34.00 -44.76
CA THR A 604 58.81 -33.07 -43.93
C THR A 604 58.29 -32.99 -42.50
N ARG A 605 56.97 -33.01 -42.33
CA ARG A 605 56.32 -33.11 -41.02
C ARG A 605 56.65 -34.43 -40.34
N VAL A 606 56.51 -35.56 -41.03
CA VAL A 606 56.88 -36.89 -40.53
C VAL A 606 58.37 -36.98 -40.19
N ALA A 607 59.25 -36.36 -40.97
CA ALA A 607 60.68 -36.30 -40.69
C ALA A 607 60.99 -35.51 -39.42
N VAL A 608 60.32 -34.38 -39.19
CA VAL A 608 60.46 -33.62 -37.94
C VAL A 608 59.84 -34.38 -36.75
N GLU A 609 58.65 -34.97 -36.90
CA GLU A 609 58.03 -35.78 -35.85
C GLU A 609 58.90 -36.99 -35.46
N SER A 610 59.46 -37.72 -36.43
CA SER A 610 60.36 -38.87 -36.21
C SER A 610 61.72 -38.47 -35.62
N ALA A 611 62.37 -37.42 -36.14
CA ALA A 611 63.68 -36.99 -35.65
C ALA A 611 63.60 -36.39 -34.22
N VAL A 612 62.48 -35.72 -33.90
CA VAL A 612 62.19 -35.31 -32.52
C VAL A 612 61.91 -36.53 -31.64
N ALA A 613 61.16 -37.53 -32.14
CA ALA A 613 60.86 -38.75 -31.41
C ALA A 613 62.10 -39.56 -31.00
N GLU A 614 63.16 -39.54 -31.82
CA GLU A 614 64.46 -40.19 -31.54
C GLU A 614 65.44 -39.34 -30.73
N ALA A 615 65.10 -38.08 -30.44
CA ALA A 615 66.01 -37.19 -29.73
C ALA A 615 66.32 -37.73 -28.32
N PRO A 616 67.60 -37.67 -27.87
CA PRO A 616 67.94 -38.01 -26.49
C PRO A 616 67.19 -37.07 -25.53
N ALA A 617 66.63 -37.65 -24.45
CA ALA A 617 65.68 -36.99 -23.57
C ALA A 617 66.15 -35.60 -23.10
N GLY A 618 65.48 -34.56 -23.59
CA GLY A 618 65.67 -33.17 -23.19
C GLY A 618 64.67 -32.72 -22.12
N GLU A 619 64.47 -31.41 -22.02
CA GLU A 619 63.54 -30.77 -21.05
C GLU A 619 62.04 -31.01 -21.36
N ALA A 620 61.72 -31.90 -22.30
CA ALA A 620 60.37 -32.32 -22.70
C ALA A 620 60.30 -33.84 -22.93
N PRO A 621 60.21 -34.68 -21.87
CA PRO A 621 60.31 -36.14 -21.98
C PRO A 621 59.19 -36.81 -22.77
N GLU A 622 58.04 -36.14 -22.93
CA GLU A 622 56.93 -36.58 -23.78
C GLU A 622 57.35 -36.80 -25.25
N LEU A 623 58.37 -36.08 -25.70
CA LEU A 623 58.78 -36.02 -27.11
C LEU A 623 59.85 -37.07 -27.50
N GLY A 624 60.47 -37.80 -26.56
CA GLY A 624 61.61 -38.68 -26.82
C GLY A 624 61.31 -40.19 -26.77
N ARG A 625 60.22 -40.65 -27.40
CA ARG A 625 59.68 -42.02 -27.27
C ARG A 625 60.14 -43.02 -28.36
N GLY A 626 61.14 -42.66 -29.17
CA GLY A 626 61.52 -43.36 -30.41
C GLY A 626 60.45 -43.25 -31.51
N ARG A 627 60.73 -43.67 -32.76
CA ARG A 627 59.74 -43.58 -33.86
C ARG A 627 58.51 -44.48 -33.71
N GLY A 628 58.52 -45.41 -32.76
CA GLY A 628 57.45 -46.39 -32.53
C GLY A 628 56.04 -45.80 -32.56
N PRO A 629 55.74 -44.70 -31.84
CA PRO A 629 54.42 -44.07 -31.88
C PRO A 629 54.06 -43.41 -33.23
N VAL A 630 55.02 -42.86 -33.97
CA VAL A 630 54.79 -42.26 -35.30
C VAL A 630 54.39 -43.36 -36.29
N LEU A 631 55.16 -44.45 -36.32
CA LEU A 631 54.85 -45.64 -37.12
C LEU A 631 53.54 -46.32 -36.68
N ALA A 632 53.27 -46.39 -35.37
CA ALA A 632 52.02 -46.95 -34.86
C ALA A 632 50.80 -46.12 -35.28
N ARG A 633 50.89 -44.78 -35.24
CA ARG A 633 49.85 -43.85 -35.71
C ARG A 633 49.58 -44.02 -37.20
N LEU A 634 50.62 -44.06 -38.03
CA LEU A 634 50.46 -44.24 -39.49
C LEU A 634 49.89 -45.63 -39.83
N ARG A 635 50.39 -46.69 -39.18
CA ARG A 635 49.84 -48.05 -39.31
C ARG A 635 48.39 -48.16 -38.79
N GLN A 636 47.99 -47.36 -37.81
CA GLN A 636 46.60 -47.25 -37.38
C GLN A 636 45.74 -46.54 -38.43
N ALA A 637 46.19 -45.40 -38.98
CA ALA A 637 45.48 -44.69 -40.04
C ALA A 637 45.24 -45.59 -41.27
N ILE A 638 46.23 -46.39 -41.69
CA ILE A 638 46.07 -47.38 -42.76
C ILE A 638 44.98 -48.42 -42.39
N ARG A 639 45.02 -49.00 -41.19
CA ARG A 639 43.99 -49.98 -40.75
C ARG A 639 42.59 -49.38 -40.64
N GLU A 640 42.50 -48.11 -40.28
CA GLU A 640 41.23 -47.39 -40.13
C GLU A 640 40.64 -46.99 -41.48
N HIS A 641 41.49 -46.55 -42.41
CA HIS A 641 41.13 -46.33 -43.82
C HIS A 641 40.74 -47.64 -44.52
N ASP A 642 41.40 -48.76 -44.21
CA ASP A 642 41.09 -50.08 -44.76
C ASP A 642 39.70 -50.60 -44.35
N ARG A 643 39.16 -50.18 -43.18
CA ARG A 643 37.77 -50.47 -42.79
C ARG A 643 36.73 -49.75 -43.64
N HIS A 644 37.10 -48.63 -44.26
CA HIS A 644 36.21 -47.77 -45.06
C HIS A 644 36.31 -48.06 -46.57
N ARG A 645 36.94 -49.18 -46.95
CA ARG A 645 37.04 -49.63 -48.35
C ARG A 645 35.65 -49.79 -48.98
N PRO A 646 35.35 -49.13 -50.11
CA PRO A 646 34.08 -49.31 -50.81
C PRO A 646 33.83 -50.77 -51.22
N SER A 647 32.55 -51.17 -51.17
CA SER A 647 32.07 -52.51 -51.57
C SER A 647 31.43 -52.46 -52.97
N PRO A 648 31.65 -53.48 -53.81
CA PRO A 648 31.09 -53.51 -55.17
C PRO A 648 29.56 -53.62 -55.16
N PRO A 649 28.86 -52.97 -56.10
CA PRO A 649 27.40 -53.06 -56.19
C PRO A 649 26.96 -54.45 -56.66
N THR A 650 25.88 -54.97 -56.06
CA THR A 650 25.29 -56.27 -56.41
C THR A 650 24.90 -56.32 -57.90
N PRO A 651 25.27 -57.38 -58.66
CA PRO A 651 24.86 -57.52 -60.04
C PRO A 651 23.33 -57.72 -60.16
N PRO A 652 22.69 -57.25 -61.24
CA PRO A 652 21.26 -57.45 -61.44
C PRO A 652 20.94 -58.92 -61.71
N THR A 653 19.96 -59.47 -61.01
CA THR A 653 19.44 -60.82 -61.25
C THR A 653 18.93 -60.95 -62.70
N PRO A 654 19.35 -61.97 -63.47
CA PRO A 654 18.80 -62.19 -64.80
C PRO A 654 17.29 -62.50 -64.72
N PRO A 655 16.48 -62.08 -65.71
CA PRO A 655 15.07 -62.43 -65.75
C PRO A 655 14.92 -63.95 -65.91
N ALA A 656 14.02 -64.55 -65.13
CA ALA A 656 13.70 -65.96 -65.27
C ALA A 656 13.17 -66.24 -66.69
N LEU A 657 13.78 -67.23 -67.36
CA LEU A 657 13.28 -67.76 -68.63
C LEU A 657 11.93 -68.42 -68.38
N ALA A 658 10.86 -67.83 -68.89
CA ALA A 658 9.55 -68.48 -68.93
C ALA A 658 9.63 -69.63 -69.95
N ASP A 659 9.42 -70.86 -69.47
CA ASP A 659 9.37 -72.05 -70.32
C ASP A 659 8.31 -71.89 -71.42
N ARG A 660 8.61 -72.41 -72.61
CA ARG A 660 7.83 -72.19 -73.82
C ARG A 660 7.54 -73.49 -74.57
N THR A 661 7.10 -74.49 -73.82
CA THR A 661 6.78 -75.85 -74.27
C THR A 661 5.29 -76.16 -74.15
N ALA A 662 4.47 -75.80 -75.15
CA ALA A 662 3.16 -76.41 -75.48
C ALA A 662 2.44 -75.67 -76.63
N VAL A 663 2.57 -76.14 -77.89
CA VAL A 663 1.62 -75.82 -78.98
C VAL A 663 1.47 -77.04 -79.91
N THR A 664 0.65 -78.01 -79.49
CA THR A 664 0.04 -79.09 -80.28
C THR A 664 -1.11 -79.68 -79.44
N ALA A 665 -2.26 -80.10 -79.97
CA ALA A 665 -2.90 -79.79 -81.25
C ALA A 665 -4.43 -80.01 -81.13
N THR A 666 -5.18 -79.50 -82.11
CA THR A 666 -6.59 -79.82 -82.48
C THR A 666 -7.33 -80.98 -81.79
N SER A 667 -8.54 -80.73 -81.29
CA SER A 667 -9.84 -81.24 -81.83
C SER A 667 -10.93 -81.32 -80.73
N GLY A 668 -12.21 -81.25 -81.14
CA GLY A 668 -13.39 -81.27 -80.26
C GLY A 668 -14.18 -79.98 -80.30
#